data_AF-A0A6J4LCM4-F1
#
_entry.id   AF-A0A6J4LCM4-F1
#
_cell.length_a   1.000
_cell.length_b   1.000
_cell.length_c   1.000
_cell.angle_alpha   90.00
_cell.angle_beta   90.00
_cell.angle_gamma   90.00
#
_symmetry.space_group_name_H-M   'P 1'
#
loop_
_entity.id
_entity.type
_entity.pdbx_description
1 polymer ?
#
loop_
_entity_poly.entity_id
_entity_poly.type
_entity_poly.pdbx_seq_one_letter_code
_entity_poly.pdbx_strand_id
1 'polypeptide(L)'
;MGLFLKTLGGAVLRDGDGRTIDLPPKPLAVLVLLRLHDFASRRELERLLWQGVAGDTSNSLSQALGALRRYFPDLPRGKGSVSWTGRELLACDVDVLKRGEREPSARWDAIFAYQGIFLKGFRAEVGEGEFRLWVAQRQDELEVLFRRLWEEEVADAVAGERWDQLEKLGRHAVALDRFWQRGHAALVRALASNGNSDAARRHFGGVRRQLEEDEDGGYELEEVLEEAGARIEEWAAPSPGVRALLAEPAEPPMEPVPVSASESDLGAPVVQRKVGAVDDPHVPSRVRRRGVRFVIGGVVVALSALVLLARLPAGREATALRGSHAATTVSPAATCRPGEARAVLVDQDFKADPMNVVPPRRHFTTVWHLQNVGTCAWPASFRLHRDGPKPLSISDRDIPAQRVVPPGDTIQFPSSMVAPADTGVHGESWSLLEEGGRRVPLGGGRPSLAARIRVLAGPPPPCTPAQVEADLETKGYPDDWPVHTGERFTYEWTFMNRGDICAWDGSLALRFVSATPARMSDDSVRELRVESRVPASQGYTFQIPMRAPLRAGTYTETWRLVHGGRRAIPVNEAPTVTLRMDVRDDMSSLPVPAMCGRGQYAVAWMSTERPQDGIVVPANGRFVRKWTLANKGRCTWDRGVSLVHVRSVNGERRLPSRKIPTTRMVAPRSSYTFDVPIQVPGTPGITYEEHWSMVDPFGDTLRISLTPTIWAEVRVGPLQ
;
A
#
# COMPACT_ATOMS: atom_id res chain seq x y z
N MET A 1 20.35 45.89 3.75
CA MET A 1 20.55 44.66 4.55
C MET A 1 19.61 43.60 3.99
N GLY A 2 20.15 42.53 3.39
CA GLY A 2 19.32 41.45 2.87
C GLY A 2 18.86 40.55 4.01
N LEU A 3 17.56 40.35 4.16
CA LEU A 3 17.00 39.41 5.13
C LEU A 3 16.93 38.02 4.48
N PHE A 4 17.17 36.98 5.27
CA PHE A 4 17.11 35.58 4.81
C PHE A 4 16.23 34.74 5.72
N LEU A 5 15.22 34.08 5.15
CA LEU A 5 14.30 33.20 5.85
C LEU A 5 14.74 31.75 5.70
N LYS A 6 15.19 31.14 6.80
CA LYS A 6 15.51 29.71 6.87
C LYS A 6 14.28 28.92 7.30
N THR A 7 13.95 27.87 6.56
CA THR A 7 12.79 27.01 6.77
C THR A 7 13.05 25.51 6.54
N LEU A 8 14.12 25.13 5.83
CA LEU A 8 14.57 23.75 5.68
C LEU A 8 15.34 23.33 6.95
N GLY A 9 14.66 22.64 7.85
CA GLY A 9 15.04 22.49 9.24
C GLY A 9 14.25 23.45 10.14
N GLY A 10 14.87 24.02 11.16
CA GLY A 10 14.20 25.00 12.04
C GLY A 10 13.91 26.34 11.34
N ALA A 11 12.77 26.95 11.68
CA ALA A 11 12.35 28.24 11.14
C ALA A 11 13.09 29.40 11.83
N VAL A 12 13.81 30.22 11.07
CA VAL A 12 14.57 31.36 11.62
C VAL A 12 14.68 32.48 10.58
N LEU A 13 14.53 33.74 11.01
CA LEU A 13 14.88 34.91 10.18
C LEU A 13 16.30 35.37 10.49
N ARG A 14 17.09 35.70 9.47
CA ARG A 14 18.46 36.20 9.61
C ARG A 14 18.66 37.54 8.93
N ASP A 15 19.56 38.35 9.47
CA ASP A 15 20.04 39.58 8.82
C ASP A 15 21.16 39.31 7.80
N GLY A 16 21.65 40.38 7.16
CA GLY A 16 22.71 40.30 6.16
C GLY A 16 24.07 39.85 6.69
N ASP A 17 24.26 39.88 8.01
CA ASP A 17 25.46 39.40 8.70
C ASP A 17 25.28 37.95 9.19
N GLY A 18 24.13 37.32 8.90
CA GLY A 18 23.79 35.96 9.28
C GLY A 18 23.32 35.80 10.72
N ARG A 19 23.10 36.89 11.46
CA ARG A 19 22.63 36.85 12.84
C ARG A 19 21.14 36.53 12.88
N THR A 20 20.75 35.69 13.83
CA THR A 20 19.34 35.35 14.06
C THR A 20 18.58 36.56 14.59
N ILE A 21 17.49 36.91 13.92
CA ILE A 21 16.49 37.86 14.38
C ILE A 21 15.44 37.09 15.15
N ASP A 22 15.31 37.39 16.45
CA ASP A 22 14.30 36.77 17.30
C ASP A 22 12.91 37.32 16.97
N LEU A 23 12.09 36.47 16.37
CA LEU A 23 10.69 36.75 16.08
C LEU A 23 9.82 35.81 16.90
N PRO A 24 8.75 36.30 17.55
CA PRO A 24 7.80 35.42 18.21
C PRO A 24 7.21 34.40 17.21
N PRO A 25 6.82 33.20 17.67
CA PRO A 25 6.43 32.12 16.76
C PRO A 25 5.27 32.46 15.82
N LYS A 26 4.27 33.23 16.30
CA LYS A 26 3.11 33.65 15.49
C LYS A 26 3.50 34.58 14.33
N PRO A 27 4.20 35.72 14.55
CA PRO A 27 4.81 36.50 13.48
C PRO A 27 5.67 35.69 12.52
N LEU A 28 6.51 34.77 13.01
CA LEU A 28 7.37 33.98 12.15
C LEU A 28 6.56 33.02 11.26
N ALA A 29 5.50 32.40 11.78
CA ALA A 29 4.59 31.57 10.99
C ALA A 29 3.85 32.37 9.91
N VAL A 30 3.37 33.59 10.26
CA VAL A 30 2.78 34.52 9.28
C VAL A 30 3.79 34.87 8.19
N LEU A 31 5.05 35.14 8.55
CA LEU A 31 6.11 35.47 7.58
C LEU A 31 6.40 34.30 6.62
N VAL A 32 6.53 33.08 7.16
CA VAL A 32 6.73 31.85 6.37
C VAL A 32 5.60 31.67 5.37
N LEU A 33 4.35 31.83 5.83
CA LEU A 33 3.17 31.72 4.97
C LEU A 33 3.13 32.79 3.89
N LEU A 34 3.31 34.06 4.26
CA LEU A 34 3.33 35.16 3.29
C LEU A 34 4.44 35.01 2.25
N ARG A 35 5.56 34.36 2.62
CA ARG A 35 6.66 34.09 1.70
C ARG A 35 6.38 32.90 0.77
N LEU A 36 5.78 31.83 1.27
CA LEU A 36 5.72 30.53 0.59
C LEU A 36 4.31 30.10 0.13
N HIS A 37 3.29 30.93 0.35
CA HIS A 37 1.93 30.65 -0.06
C HIS A 37 1.24 31.88 -0.67
N ASP A 38 0.61 31.68 -1.82
CA ASP A 38 -0.30 32.65 -2.42
C ASP A 38 -1.65 32.66 -1.70
N PHE A 39 -2.03 33.82 -1.16
CA PHE A 39 -3.32 34.03 -0.51
C PHE A 39 -4.25 34.84 -1.41
N ALA A 40 -5.48 34.36 -1.58
CA ALA A 40 -6.55 35.10 -2.24
C ALA A 40 -7.17 36.17 -1.33
N SER A 41 -7.09 35.98 0.00
CA SER A 41 -7.66 36.93 0.96
C SER A 41 -7.00 36.89 2.33
N ARG A 42 -7.17 37.97 3.09
CA ARG A 42 -6.76 38.01 4.50
C ARG A 42 -7.42 36.90 5.34
N ARG A 43 -8.68 36.61 5.04
CA ARG A 43 -9.47 35.57 5.73
C ARG A 43 -8.91 34.17 5.52
N GLU A 44 -8.28 33.91 4.38
CA GLU A 44 -7.61 32.65 4.10
C GLU A 44 -6.39 32.44 5.00
N LEU A 45 -5.55 33.48 5.15
CA LEU A 45 -4.42 33.47 6.08
C LEU A 45 -4.89 33.30 7.54
N GLU A 46 -5.98 33.98 7.92
CA GLU A 46 -6.58 33.84 9.25
C GLU A 46 -7.09 32.42 9.51
N ARG A 47 -7.78 31.82 8.51
CA ARG A 47 -8.28 30.45 8.60
C ARG A 47 -7.12 29.47 8.74
N LEU A 48 -6.10 29.59 7.90
CA LEU A 48 -4.99 28.64 7.87
C LEU A 48 -4.26 28.58 9.22
N LEU A 49 -3.98 29.72 9.84
CA LEU A 49 -3.28 29.79 11.14
C LEU A 49 -4.17 29.65 12.37
N TRP A 50 -5.42 30.11 12.37
CA TRP A 50 -6.25 30.18 13.59
C TRP A 50 -7.56 29.39 13.52
N GLN A 51 -7.70 28.44 12.60
CA GLN A 51 -8.85 27.53 12.58
C GLN A 51 -9.09 26.88 13.95
N GLY A 52 -10.32 26.99 14.46
CA GLY A 52 -10.73 26.37 15.72
C GLY A 52 -10.29 27.09 17.00
N VAL A 53 -9.62 28.24 16.90
CA VAL A 53 -9.25 29.06 18.07
C VAL A 53 -10.41 29.98 18.45
N ALA A 54 -10.88 29.91 19.70
CA ALA A 54 -11.90 30.82 20.23
C ALA A 54 -11.32 32.23 20.44
N GLY A 55 -11.98 33.28 19.93
CA GLY A 55 -11.60 34.69 20.12
C GLY A 55 -11.46 35.49 18.82
N ASP A 56 -11.00 36.74 18.93
CA ASP A 56 -10.80 37.66 17.80
C ASP A 56 -9.47 37.36 17.06
N THR A 57 -9.55 36.44 16.10
CA THR A 57 -8.44 36.02 15.24
C THR A 57 -7.91 37.16 14.37
N SER A 58 -8.75 38.15 14.04
CA SER A 58 -8.35 39.28 13.20
C SER A 58 -7.45 40.27 13.96
N ASN A 59 -7.69 40.44 15.26
CA ASN A 59 -6.79 41.19 16.13
C ASN A 59 -5.41 40.49 16.25
N SER A 60 -5.40 39.17 16.40
CA SER A 60 -4.16 38.37 16.47
C SER A 60 -3.31 38.49 15.20
N LEU A 61 -3.92 38.37 14.01
CA LEU A 61 -3.21 38.59 12.74
C LEU A 61 -2.72 40.04 12.62
N SER A 62 -3.52 41.03 13.04
CA SER A 62 -3.11 42.44 13.01
C SER A 62 -1.86 42.70 13.85
N GLN A 63 -1.78 42.09 15.04
CA GLN A 63 -0.62 42.17 15.92
C GLN A 63 0.61 41.49 15.30
N ALA A 64 0.45 40.29 14.72
CA ALA A 64 1.53 39.58 14.04
C ALA A 64 2.10 40.39 12.86
N LEU A 65 1.23 40.93 12.00
CA LEU A 65 1.63 41.83 10.92
C LEU A 65 2.28 43.12 11.45
N GLY A 66 1.79 43.63 12.59
CA GLY A 66 2.38 44.78 13.28
C GLY A 66 3.81 44.53 13.73
N ALA A 67 4.10 43.35 14.28
CA ALA A 67 5.45 42.95 14.67
C ALA A 67 6.39 42.85 13.45
N LEU A 68 5.91 42.27 12.35
CA LEU A 68 6.70 42.11 11.12
C LEU A 68 7.02 43.45 10.43
N ARG A 69 6.15 44.47 10.55
CA ARG A 69 6.36 45.79 9.91
C ARG A 69 7.61 46.54 10.38
N ARG A 70 8.22 46.15 11.50
CA ARG A 70 9.52 46.69 11.93
C ARG A 70 10.65 46.31 10.95
N TYR A 71 10.52 45.15 10.31
CA TYR A 71 11.49 44.60 9.37
C TYR A 71 11.02 44.74 7.91
N PHE A 72 9.71 44.76 7.69
CA PHE A 72 9.09 44.86 6.37
C PHE A 72 8.06 46.02 6.35
N PRO A 73 8.50 47.29 6.22
CA PRO A 73 7.62 48.47 6.34
C PRO A 73 6.50 48.56 5.30
N ASP A 74 6.66 47.83 4.19
CA ASP A 74 5.74 47.73 3.05
C ASP A 74 4.62 46.70 3.26
N LEU A 75 4.63 45.94 4.36
CA LEU A 75 3.56 44.98 4.66
C LEU A 75 2.18 45.66 4.75
N PRO A 76 1.14 45.12 4.07
CA PRO A 76 -0.18 45.73 3.98
C PRO A 76 -0.80 46.08 5.35
N ARG A 77 -1.38 47.28 5.47
CA ARG A 77 -2.08 47.75 6.69
C ARG A 77 -3.60 47.51 6.67
N GLY A 78 -4.17 47.22 5.51
CA GLY A 78 -5.62 47.10 5.29
C GLY A 78 -6.25 45.80 5.82
N LYS A 79 -7.57 45.83 5.99
CA LYS A 79 -8.39 44.66 6.41
C LYS A 79 -8.77 43.71 5.25
N GLY A 80 -8.55 44.11 3.99
CA GLY A 80 -9.05 43.36 2.81
C GLY A 80 -8.02 42.46 2.10
N SER A 81 -6.78 42.91 1.93
CA SER A 81 -5.74 42.17 1.19
C SER A 81 -4.49 41.91 2.03
N VAL A 82 -3.87 40.75 1.82
CA VAL A 82 -2.58 40.31 2.37
C VAL A 82 -1.50 40.16 1.29
N SER A 83 -1.78 40.62 0.07
CA SER A 83 -0.79 40.63 -1.02
C SER A 83 0.41 41.50 -0.64
N TRP A 84 1.58 40.89 -0.49
CA TRP A 84 2.81 41.57 -0.15
C TRP A 84 3.77 41.60 -1.34
N THR A 85 4.00 42.78 -1.90
CA THR A 85 4.86 42.97 -3.09
C THR A 85 6.34 42.71 -2.79
N GLY A 86 6.78 42.95 -1.55
CA GLY A 86 8.16 42.70 -1.12
C GLY A 86 8.49 41.24 -0.85
N ARG A 87 7.54 40.30 -0.98
CA ARG A 87 7.75 38.89 -0.61
C ARG A 87 8.88 38.21 -1.39
N GLU A 88 9.05 38.54 -2.67
CA GLU A 88 10.10 37.95 -3.51
C GLU A 88 11.49 38.55 -3.23
N LEU A 89 11.55 39.67 -2.49
CA LEU A 89 12.80 40.27 -2.04
C LEU A 89 13.32 39.62 -0.75
N LEU A 90 12.47 38.85 -0.04
CA LEU A 90 12.89 38.04 1.10
C LEU A 90 13.45 36.71 0.60
N ALA A 91 14.78 36.60 0.59
CA ALA A 91 15.47 35.36 0.23
C ALA A 91 15.07 34.22 1.17
N CYS A 92 14.86 33.02 0.61
CA CYS A 92 14.49 31.83 1.36
C CYS A 92 15.27 30.60 0.91
N ASP A 93 15.59 29.69 1.83
CA ASP A 93 16.28 28.43 1.52
C ASP A 93 15.46 27.48 0.64
N VAL A 94 14.13 27.57 0.67
CA VAL A 94 13.26 26.86 -0.30
C VAL A 94 13.52 27.30 -1.74
N ASP A 95 13.81 28.57 -1.97
CA ASP A 95 14.14 29.05 -3.32
C ASP A 95 15.50 28.53 -3.78
N VAL A 96 16.45 28.40 -2.85
CA VAL A 96 17.76 27.79 -3.12
C VAL A 96 17.59 26.33 -3.51
N LEU A 97 16.78 25.57 -2.77
CA LEU A 97 16.48 24.18 -3.10
C LEU A 97 15.80 24.05 -4.47
N LYS A 98 14.78 24.88 -4.74
CA LYS A 98 14.06 24.88 -6.03
C LYS A 98 14.90 25.36 -7.21
N ARG A 99 15.95 26.15 -6.98
CA ARG A 99 16.90 26.53 -8.03
C ARG A 99 17.71 25.33 -8.50
N GLY A 100 18.10 24.42 -7.59
CA GLY A 100 18.83 23.20 -7.93
C GLY A 100 18.09 22.28 -8.91
N GLU A 101 16.75 22.34 -8.95
CA GLU A 101 15.94 21.63 -9.96
C GLU A 101 16.08 22.22 -11.36
N ARG A 102 16.24 23.55 -11.46
CA ARG A 102 16.24 24.28 -12.74
C ARG A 102 17.64 24.41 -13.32
N GLU A 103 18.64 24.45 -12.44
CA GLU A 103 20.02 24.77 -12.75
C GLU A 103 20.94 23.71 -12.14
N PRO A 104 21.50 22.78 -12.93
CA PRO A 104 22.41 21.75 -12.43
C PRO A 104 23.62 22.34 -11.66
N SER A 105 24.12 23.50 -12.07
CA SER A 105 25.22 24.20 -11.38
C SER A 105 24.86 24.68 -9.97
N ALA A 106 23.57 24.83 -9.65
CA ALA A 106 23.09 25.25 -8.33
C ALA A 106 22.70 24.05 -7.44
N ARG A 107 22.75 22.81 -7.96
CA ARG A 107 22.31 21.60 -7.25
C ARG A 107 23.10 21.36 -5.96
N TRP A 108 24.40 21.63 -5.97
CA TRP A 108 25.24 21.50 -4.79
C TRP A 108 24.75 22.39 -3.65
N ASP A 109 24.59 23.69 -3.89
CA ASP A 109 24.11 24.64 -2.89
C ASP A 109 22.68 24.32 -2.43
N ALA A 110 21.84 23.82 -3.34
CA ALA A 110 20.48 23.36 -3.05
C ALA A 110 20.45 22.20 -2.04
N ILE A 111 21.28 21.17 -2.25
CA ILE A 111 21.40 20.02 -1.33
C ILE A 111 21.83 20.50 0.05
N PHE A 112 22.90 21.30 0.15
CA PHE A 112 23.42 21.75 1.45
C PHE A 112 22.57 22.84 2.12
N ALA A 113 21.68 23.52 1.39
CA ALA A 113 20.67 24.37 2.00
C ALA A 113 19.63 23.54 2.79
N TYR A 114 19.41 22.27 2.42
CA TYR A 114 18.49 21.38 3.11
C TYR A 114 19.10 20.86 4.42
N GLN A 115 18.73 21.45 5.55
CA GLN A 115 19.30 21.11 6.87
C GLN A 115 18.38 20.22 7.72
N GLY A 116 17.30 19.71 7.12
CA GLY A 116 16.31 18.86 7.74
C GLY A 116 14.92 19.12 7.20
N ILE A 117 13.95 18.35 7.67
CA ILE A 117 12.55 18.50 7.28
C ILE A 117 12.07 19.95 7.48
N PHE A 118 11.23 20.42 6.57
CA PHE A 118 10.70 21.77 6.60
C PHE A 118 10.03 22.09 7.95
N LEU A 119 10.42 23.22 8.57
CA LEU A 119 9.97 23.67 9.89
C LEU A 119 10.18 22.64 11.03
N LYS A 120 11.24 21.82 10.96
CA LYS A 120 11.62 20.85 12.00
C LYS A 120 11.65 21.51 13.38
N GLY A 121 10.82 21.00 14.30
CA GLY A 121 10.75 21.48 15.68
C GLY A 121 10.09 22.85 15.87
N PHE A 122 9.66 23.53 14.81
CA PHE A 122 8.98 24.81 14.92
C PHE A 122 7.52 24.63 15.39
N ARG A 123 7.10 25.50 16.31
CA ARG A 123 5.75 25.51 16.88
C ARG A 123 5.21 26.93 16.84
N ALA A 124 4.23 27.18 15.97
CA ALA A 124 3.63 28.50 15.81
C ALA A 124 2.68 28.90 16.96
N GLU A 125 2.34 27.96 17.87
CA GLU A 125 1.34 28.13 18.94
C GLU A 125 -0.04 28.59 18.43
N VAL A 126 -0.34 28.29 17.16
CA VAL A 126 -1.60 28.57 16.46
C VAL A 126 -1.88 27.45 15.46
N GLY A 127 -3.16 27.08 15.29
CA GLY A 127 -3.65 26.25 14.20
C GLY A 127 -3.24 24.78 14.30
N GLU A 128 -4.12 23.93 14.82
CA GLU A 128 -3.89 22.48 14.88
C GLU A 128 -4.43 21.70 13.66
N GLY A 129 -5.02 22.41 12.68
CA GLY A 129 -5.63 21.84 11.47
C GLY A 129 -4.94 22.24 10.16
N GLU A 130 -5.50 23.22 9.45
CA GLU A 130 -5.06 23.61 8.09
C GLU A 130 -3.58 24.01 7.99
N PHE A 131 -3.02 24.78 8.94
CA PHE A 131 -1.59 25.11 8.93
C PHE A 131 -0.71 23.86 8.97
N ARG A 132 -1.04 22.88 9.81
CA ARG A 132 -0.24 21.65 9.95
C ARG A 132 -0.32 20.78 8.71
N LEU A 133 -1.51 20.71 8.08
CA LEU A 133 -1.68 20.03 6.80
C LEU A 133 -0.86 20.69 5.69
N TRP A 134 -0.84 22.03 5.64
CA TRP A 134 0.00 22.78 4.71
C TRP A 134 1.50 22.52 4.96
N VAL A 135 1.94 22.51 6.23
CA VAL A 135 3.34 22.19 6.58
C VAL A 135 3.69 20.76 6.18
N ALA A 136 2.84 19.77 6.46
CA ALA A 136 3.08 18.37 6.10
C ALA A 136 3.16 18.18 4.57
N GLN A 137 2.25 18.79 3.82
CA GLN A 137 2.31 18.79 2.35
C GLN A 137 3.61 19.41 1.83
N ARG A 138 4.07 20.50 2.47
CA ARG A 138 5.31 21.17 2.10
C ARG A 138 6.55 20.33 2.47
N GLN A 139 6.52 19.60 3.58
CA GLN A 139 7.58 18.65 3.95
C GLN A 139 7.74 17.56 2.89
N ASP A 140 6.64 16.91 2.47
CA ASP A 140 6.68 15.89 1.42
C ASP A 140 7.26 16.43 0.10
N GLU A 141 6.75 17.58 -0.38
CA GLU A 141 7.19 18.19 -1.65
C GLU A 141 8.70 18.48 -1.63
N LEU A 142 9.20 19.07 -0.55
CA LEU A 142 10.59 19.49 -0.45
C LEU A 142 11.53 18.32 -0.18
N GLU A 143 11.10 17.29 0.56
CA GLU A 143 11.89 16.09 0.79
C GLU A 143 12.05 15.27 -0.49
N VAL A 144 10.98 15.08 -1.26
CA VAL A 144 11.04 14.38 -2.56
C VAL A 144 11.99 15.12 -3.51
N LEU A 145 11.87 16.44 -3.59
CA LEU A 145 12.78 17.26 -4.40
C LEU A 145 14.23 17.08 -3.93
N PHE A 146 14.50 17.23 -2.63
CA PHE A 146 15.85 17.07 -2.08
C PHE A 146 16.45 15.69 -2.37
N ARG A 147 15.70 14.61 -2.15
CA ARG A 147 16.18 13.24 -2.40
C ARG A 147 16.55 13.02 -3.87
N ARG A 148 15.72 13.50 -4.80
CA ARG A 148 16.02 13.41 -6.24
C ARG A 148 17.28 14.18 -6.59
N LEU A 149 17.43 15.43 -6.12
CA LEU A 149 18.65 16.21 -6.36
C LEU A 149 19.89 15.53 -5.75
N TRP A 150 19.77 14.96 -4.54
CA TRP A 150 20.86 14.23 -3.90
C TRP A 150 21.28 13.00 -4.71
N GLU A 151 20.32 12.21 -5.20
CA GLU A 151 20.59 11.02 -6.02
C GLU A 151 21.25 11.37 -7.35
N GLU A 152 20.78 12.42 -8.03
CA GLU A 152 21.40 12.92 -9.26
C GLU A 152 22.85 13.37 -9.02
N GLU A 153 23.12 14.12 -7.94
CA GLU A 153 24.48 14.58 -7.63
C GLU A 153 25.39 13.42 -7.21
N VAL A 154 24.87 12.41 -6.51
CA VAL A 154 25.60 11.17 -6.20
C VAL A 154 25.97 10.42 -7.47
N ALA A 155 25.02 10.26 -8.41
CA ALA A 155 25.28 9.60 -9.68
C ALA A 155 26.35 10.34 -10.49
N ASP A 156 26.26 11.68 -10.56
CA ASP A 156 27.24 12.50 -11.26
C ASP A 156 28.61 12.46 -10.57
N ALA A 157 28.66 12.45 -9.23
CA ALA A 157 29.90 12.35 -8.48
C ALA A 157 30.58 10.99 -8.69
N VAL A 158 29.80 9.90 -8.68
CA VAL A 158 30.29 8.55 -8.96
C VAL A 158 30.80 8.43 -10.40
N ALA A 159 30.03 8.90 -11.39
CA ALA A 159 30.41 8.81 -12.80
C ALA A 159 31.67 9.64 -13.12
N GLY A 160 31.87 10.75 -12.43
CA GLY A 160 33.06 11.59 -12.55
C GLY A 160 34.21 11.25 -11.61
N GLU A 161 34.11 10.16 -10.84
CA GLU A 161 35.09 9.76 -9.80
C GLU A 161 35.42 10.87 -8.79
N ARG A 162 34.44 11.73 -8.48
CA ARG A 162 34.56 12.87 -7.55
C ARG A 162 34.30 12.43 -6.11
N TRP A 163 35.19 11.59 -5.57
CA TRP A 163 35.01 10.94 -4.26
C TRP A 163 34.93 11.91 -3.08
N ASP A 164 35.65 13.03 -3.11
CA ASP A 164 35.56 14.07 -2.06
C ASP A 164 34.17 14.72 -2.01
N GLN A 165 33.49 14.83 -3.15
CA GLN A 165 32.12 15.32 -3.22
C GLN A 165 31.14 14.27 -2.70
N LEU A 166 31.33 13.00 -3.10
CA LEU A 166 30.53 11.88 -2.61
C LEU A 166 30.64 11.73 -1.07
N GLU A 167 31.82 11.94 -0.49
CA GLU A 167 32.02 11.92 0.95
C GLU A 167 31.18 12.99 1.65
N LYS A 168 31.20 14.23 1.14
CA LYS A 168 30.41 15.34 1.70
C LYS A 168 28.90 15.07 1.60
N LEU A 169 28.44 14.51 0.48
CA LEU A 169 27.05 14.11 0.27
C LEU A 169 26.62 13.01 1.24
N GLY A 170 27.45 11.98 1.43
CA GLY A 170 27.20 10.89 2.35
C GLY A 170 27.17 11.34 3.81
N ARG A 171 28.14 12.17 4.24
CA ARG A 171 28.14 12.76 5.58
C ARG A 171 26.92 13.63 5.84
N HIS A 172 26.52 14.41 4.85
CA HIS A 172 25.33 15.25 4.95
C HIS A 172 24.06 14.40 5.10
N ALA A 173 23.90 13.35 4.28
CA ALA A 173 22.79 12.41 4.37
C ALA A 173 22.70 11.74 5.75
N VAL A 174 23.81 11.22 6.26
CA VAL A 174 23.87 10.57 7.59
C VAL A 174 23.58 11.56 8.73
N ALA A 175 23.96 12.84 8.57
CA ALA A 175 23.65 13.87 9.56
C ALA A 175 22.17 14.27 9.57
N LEU A 176 21.51 14.21 8.41
CA LEU A 176 20.07 14.44 8.29
C LEU A 176 19.27 13.28 8.88
N ASP A 177 19.68 12.07 8.54
CA ASP A 177 19.10 10.82 9.02
C ASP A 177 20.17 9.73 9.18
N ARG A 178 20.39 9.34 10.44
CA ARG A 178 21.39 8.32 10.83
C ARG A 178 21.06 6.91 10.36
N PHE A 179 19.90 6.70 9.73
CA PHE A 179 19.45 5.42 9.20
C PHE A 179 19.33 5.41 7.67
N TRP A 180 19.78 6.47 6.99
CA TRP A 180 19.64 6.55 5.54
C TRP A 180 20.67 5.68 4.83
N GLN A 181 20.27 4.46 4.45
CA GLN A 181 21.12 3.42 3.83
C GLN A 181 21.95 3.95 2.66
N ARG A 182 21.31 4.60 1.67
CA ARG A 182 22.01 5.20 0.52
C ARG A 182 23.08 6.21 0.92
N GLY A 183 22.81 7.00 1.97
CA GLY A 183 23.77 7.95 2.53
C GLY A 183 24.98 7.26 3.15
N HIS A 184 24.75 6.16 3.87
CA HIS A 184 25.82 5.31 4.39
C HIS A 184 26.61 4.64 3.25
N ALA A 185 25.95 4.08 2.23
CA ALA A 185 26.59 3.45 1.07
C ALA A 185 27.48 4.45 0.32
N ALA A 186 26.97 5.65 0.02
CA ALA A 186 27.74 6.73 -0.59
C ALA A 186 28.99 7.10 0.23
N LEU A 187 28.85 7.22 1.55
CA LEU A 187 29.97 7.55 2.43
C LEU A 187 31.02 6.43 2.50
N VAL A 188 30.59 5.17 2.62
CA VAL A 188 31.51 4.01 2.63
C VAL A 188 32.26 3.94 1.30
N ARG A 189 31.54 4.07 0.18
CA ARG A 189 32.12 4.08 -1.16
C ARG A 189 33.13 5.20 -1.36
N ALA A 190 32.80 6.42 -0.94
CA ALA A 190 33.71 7.56 -1.01
C ALA A 190 35.01 7.32 -0.20
N LEU A 191 34.89 6.87 1.05
CA LEU A 191 36.03 6.60 1.92
C LEU A 191 36.92 5.48 1.37
N ALA A 192 36.31 4.42 0.82
CA ALA A 192 37.03 3.32 0.20
C ALA A 192 37.79 3.78 -1.05
N SER A 193 37.14 4.55 -1.93
CA SER A 193 37.75 5.06 -3.16
C SER A 193 38.86 6.09 -2.90
N ASN A 194 38.78 6.84 -1.80
CA ASN A 194 39.83 7.79 -1.37
C ASN A 194 41.03 7.12 -0.67
N GLY A 195 41.12 5.78 -0.65
CA GLY A 195 42.21 5.05 0.01
C GLY A 195 42.14 5.05 1.54
N ASN A 196 41.02 5.50 2.12
CA ASN A 196 40.77 5.50 3.57
C ASN A 196 39.96 4.28 4.00
N SER A 197 40.44 3.09 3.61
CA SER A 197 39.79 1.81 3.86
C SER A 197 39.55 1.54 5.36
N ASP A 198 40.38 2.07 6.24
CA ASP A 198 40.20 1.95 7.69
C ASP A 198 39.01 2.77 8.20
N ALA A 199 38.82 4.00 7.71
CA ALA A 199 37.64 4.79 8.06
C ALA A 199 36.37 4.18 7.47
N ALA A 200 36.43 3.67 6.24
CA ALA A 200 35.32 2.98 5.60
C ALA A 200 34.89 1.74 6.40
N ARG A 201 35.83 0.89 6.81
CA ARG A 201 35.58 -0.28 7.68
C ARG A 201 35.03 0.10 9.05
N ARG A 202 35.57 1.13 9.70
CA ARG A 202 35.05 1.60 10.99
C ARG A 202 33.63 2.14 10.88
N HIS A 203 33.33 2.93 9.85
CA HIS A 203 31.99 3.45 9.61
C HIS A 203 31.00 2.32 9.34
N PHE A 204 31.35 1.39 8.44
CA PHE A 204 30.55 0.21 8.14
C PHE A 204 30.32 -0.68 9.37
N GLY A 205 31.34 -0.93 10.19
CA GLY A 205 31.19 -1.66 11.45
C GLY A 205 30.33 -0.91 12.49
N GLY A 206 30.30 0.42 12.43
CA GLY A 206 29.37 1.25 13.21
C GLY A 206 27.93 1.09 12.74
N VAL A 207 27.69 1.14 11.43
CA VAL A 207 26.39 0.87 10.80
C VAL A 207 25.91 -0.53 11.18
N ARG A 208 26.75 -1.54 11.00
CA ARG A 208 26.43 -2.92 11.36
C ARG A 208 26.03 -3.07 12.82
N ARG A 209 26.75 -2.46 13.78
CA ARG A 209 26.33 -2.47 15.19
C ARG A 209 25.02 -1.73 15.42
N GLN A 210 24.82 -0.58 14.77
CA GLN A 210 23.57 0.17 14.86
C GLN A 210 22.38 -0.63 14.29
N LEU A 211 22.61 -1.48 13.29
CA LEU A 211 21.63 -2.39 12.70
C LEU A 211 21.44 -3.67 13.54
N GLU A 212 22.50 -4.20 14.17
CA GLU A 212 22.46 -5.37 15.07
C GLU A 212 21.80 -5.02 16.43
N GLU A 213 21.91 -3.77 16.89
CA GLU A 213 21.20 -3.24 18.07
C GLU A 213 19.71 -2.91 17.75
N ASP A 214 19.33 -2.91 16.47
CA ASP A 214 17.95 -2.73 16.01
C ASP A 214 17.27 -4.11 15.88
N GLU A 215 16.72 -4.62 16.99
CA GLU A 215 16.08 -5.95 17.08
C GLU A 215 14.83 -6.14 16.18
N ASP A 216 14.45 -5.13 15.38
CA ASP A 216 13.19 -5.07 14.61
C ASP A 216 13.35 -5.20 13.08
N GLY A 217 14.53 -5.61 12.57
CA GLY A 217 14.71 -6.26 11.27
C GLY A 217 13.93 -5.68 10.08
N GLY A 218 14.42 -4.58 9.51
CA GLY A 218 13.95 -4.04 8.22
C GLY A 218 15.08 -3.57 7.30
N TYR A 219 16.32 -3.96 7.60
CA TYR A 219 17.51 -3.46 6.93
C TYR A 219 18.30 -4.61 6.35
N GLU A 220 18.54 -4.55 5.05
CA GLU A 220 19.47 -5.45 4.39
C GLU A 220 20.85 -4.78 4.43
N LEU A 221 21.72 -5.27 5.32
CA LEU A 221 23.15 -4.92 5.29
C LEU A 221 23.76 -5.19 3.89
N GLU A 222 23.18 -6.16 3.19
CA GLU A 222 23.46 -6.54 1.81
C GLU A 222 23.18 -5.40 0.81
N GLU A 223 22.11 -4.62 0.97
CA GLU A 223 21.79 -3.47 0.10
C GLU A 223 22.83 -2.34 0.24
N VAL A 224 23.30 -2.06 1.47
CA VAL A 224 24.36 -1.08 1.72
C VAL A 224 25.69 -1.54 1.12
N LEU A 225 25.96 -2.86 1.14
CA LEU A 225 27.16 -3.46 0.54
C LEU A 225 27.09 -3.44 -0.99
N GLU A 226 25.95 -3.81 -1.57
CA GLU A 226 25.70 -3.82 -3.02
C GLU A 226 25.81 -2.41 -3.60
N GLU A 227 25.15 -1.42 -2.99
CA GLU A 227 25.21 -0.03 -3.44
C GLU A 227 26.61 0.61 -3.23
N ALA A 228 27.37 0.17 -2.22
CA ALA A 228 28.73 0.68 -1.97
C ALA A 228 29.78 0.08 -2.95
N GLY A 229 29.55 -1.10 -3.52
CA GLY A 229 30.30 -1.71 -4.63
C GLY A 229 31.31 -2.81 -4.27
N ALA A 230 31.61 -3.66 -5.27
CA ALA A 230 32.29 -4.96 -5.20
C ALA A 230 33.69 -5.05 -4.53
N ARG A 231 34.36 -3.93 -4.21
CA ARG A 231 35.64 -3.96 -3.46
C ARG A 231 35.46 -4.07 -1.94
N ILE A 232 34.22 -3.98 -1.45
CA ILE A 232 33.88 -4.04 -0.02
C ILE A 232 33.47 -5.46 0.41
N GLU A 233 33.21 -6.37 -0.53
CA GLU A 233 32.85 -7.77 -0.24
C GLU A 233 33.92 -8.50 0.60
N GLU A 234 35.20 -8.14 0.46
CA GLU A 234 36.28 -8.64 1.32
C GLU A 234 36.09 -8.29 2.82
N TRP A 235 35.31 -7.25 3.12
CA TRP A 235 34.98 -6.81 4.48
C TRP A 235 33.74 -7.50 5.05
N ALA A 236 33.01 -8.27 4.24
CA ALA A 236 31.86 -9.07 4.66
C ALA A 236 32.25 -10.45 5.23
N ALA A 237 33.53 -10.82 5.22
CA ALA A 237 33.99 -12.10 5.78
C ALA A 237 33.84 -12.15 7.32
N PRO A 238 33.32 -13.26 7.90
CA PRO A 238 33.19 -13.40 9.34
C PRO A 238 34.57 -13.39 10.02
N SER A 239 34.67 -12.71 11.16
CA SER A 239 35.91 -12.66 11.96
C SER A 239 36.40 -14.08 12.34
N PRO A 240 37.72 -14.32 12.47
CA PRO A 240 38.31 -15.65 12.65
C PRO A 240 37.69 -16.52 13.76
N GLY A 241 37.11 -15.90 14.79
CA GLY A 241 36.43 -16.60 15.89
C GLY A 241 35.14 -17.34 15.50
N VAL A 242 34.42 -16.89 14.45
CA VAL A 242 33.15 -17.54 14.01
C VAL A 242 33.43 -18.76 13.14
N ARG A 243 34.57 -18.77 12.42
CA ARG A 243 34.98 -19.90 11.57
C ARG A 243 35.27 -21.18 12.38
N ALA A 244 35.63 -21.04 13.65
CA ALA A 244 35.87 -22.15 14.56
C ALA A 244 34.59 -22.77 15.15
N LEU A 245 33.46 -22.06 15.14
CA LEU A 245 32.16 -22.52 15.65
C LEU A 245 31.34 -23.29 14.60
N LEU A 246 31.69 -23.16 13.31
CA LEU A 246 31.00 -23.81 12.18
C LEU A 246 31.71 -25.09 11.70
N ALA A 247 32.81 -25.49 12.33
CA ALA A 247 33.44 -26.78 12.06
C ALA A 247 32.76 -27.85 12.92
N GLU A 248 31.96 -28.72 12.29
CA GLU A 248 31.32 -29.85 13.00
C GLU A 248 32.37 -30.80 13.61
N PRO A 249 32.17 -31.29 14.85
CA PRO A 249 33.01 -32.34 15.41
C PRO A 249 32.59 -33.69 14.81
N ALA A 250 33.57 -34.46 14.33
CA ALA A 250 33.35 -35.82 13.84
C ALA A 250 32.87 -36.75 14.97
N GLU A 251 31.77 -37.47 14.76
CA GLU A 251 31.23 -38.45 15.71
C GLU A 251 32.12 -39.70 15.84
N PRO A 252 32.31 -40.26 17.05
CA PRO A 252 32.94 -41.56 17.25
C PRO A 252 31.95 -42.72 17.01
N PRO A 253 32.42 -43.92 16.58
CA PRO A 253 31.54 -45.04 16.25
C PRO A 253 30.95 -45.72 17.49
N MET A 254 29.65 -46.07 17.41
CA MET A 254 28.92 -46.77 18.47
C MET A 254 29.17 -48.29 18.45
N GLU A 255 29.51 -48.87 19.61
CA GLU A 255 29.39 -50.31 19.89
C GLU A 255 27.97 -50.67 20.36
N PRO A 256 27.46 -51.89 20.07
CA PRO A 256 26.11 -52.29 20.44
C PRO A 256 26.05 -52.90 21.85
N VAL A 257 25.08 -52.45 22.66
CA VAL A 257 24.74 -53.06 23.96
C VAL A 257 23.52 -53.98 23.79
N PRO A 258 23.51 -55.20 24.36
CA PRO A 258 22.46 -56.19 24.13
C PRO A 258 21.28 -56.08 25.11
N VAL A 259 20.16 -56.68 24.68
CA VAL A 259 18.88 -56.79 25.39
C VAL A 259 18.90 -57.97 26.37
N SER A 260 18.40 -57.79 27.60
CA SER A 260 17.95 -58.91 28.44
C SER A 260 16.77 -58.52 29.35
N ALA A 261 15.80 -59.43 29.43
CA ALA A 261 14.55 -59.38 30.19
C ALA A 261 14.72 -59.78 31.69
N SER A 262 13.73 -59.47 32.53
CA SER A 262 13.08 -60.42 33.48
C SER A 262 12.03 -59.76 34.39
N GLU A 263 11.08 -60.61 34.83
CA GLU A 263 9.85 -60.38 35.60
C GLU A 263 10.03 -60.30 37.14
N SER A 264 8.91 -60.01 37.81
CA SER A 264 8.52 -60.38 39.21
C SER A 264 9.06 -59.47 40.33
N ASP A 265 8.40 -59.15 41.45
CA ASP A 265 7.13 -59.59 42.05
C ASP A 265 6.76 -58.70 43.28
N LEU A 266 5.50 -58.82 43.76
CA LEU A 266 4.99 -58.66 45.16
C LEU A 266 4.71 -57.28 45.83
N GLY A 267 3.46 -57.13 46.32
CA GLY A 267 3.20 -56.62 47.69
C GLY A 267 2.06 -55.60 47.93
N ALA A 268 0.83 -56.07 48.19
CA ALA A 268 -0.28 -55.31 48.83
C ALA A 268 -0.10 -55.25 50.38
N PRO A 269 -0.96 -54.63 51.26
CA PRO A 269 -2.43 -54.52 51.17
C PRO A 269 -3.17 -53.28 51.76
N VAL A 270 -4.41 -53.09 51.25
CA VAL A 270 -5.74 -52.87 51.92
C VAL A 270 -5.89 -51.94 53.14
N VAL A 271 -6.83 -50.95 53.02
CA VAL A 271 -7.99 -50.76 53.94
C VAL A 271 -9.21 -50.24 53.16
N GLN A 272 -10.33 -50.96 53.27
CA GLN A 272 -11.66 -50.57 52.77
C GLN A 272 -12.49 -49.83 53.83
N ARG A 273 -13.45 -49.01 53.40
CA ARG A 273 -14.73 -48.87 54.11
C ARG A 273 -15.88 -48.69 53.12
N LYS A 274 -16.79 -49.68 53.13
CA LYS A 274 -18.11 -49.74 52.47
C LYS A 274 -19.16 -49.41 53.55
N VAL A 275 -20.29 -48.79 53.24
CA VAL A 275 -21.66 -49.34 53.08
C VAL A 275 -22.59 -48.10 53.15
N GLY A 276 -23.70 -47.93 52.44
CA GLY A 276 -24.47 -48.84 51.59
C GLY A 276 -25.60 -48.08 50.90
N ALA A 277 -26.24 -48.74 49.93
CA ALA A 277 -27.38 -48.31 49.15
C ALA A 277 -28.69 -48.87 49.74
N VAL A 278 -29.82 -48.21 49.49
CA VAL A 278 -31.15 -48.85 49.32
C VAL A 278 -32.04 -47.98 48.40
N ASP A 279 -32.37 -48.57 47.26
CA ASP A 279 -33.64 -48.67 46.50
C ASP A 279 -34.56 -47.48 46.18
N ASP A 280 -34.84 -47.41 44.86
CA ASP A 280 -36.00 -46.84 44.15
C ASP A 280 -37.21 -47.81 44.30
N PRO A 281 -38.51 -47.39 44.18
CA PRO A 281 -39.10 -47.37 42.83
C PRO A 281 -40.35 -46.46 42.58
N HIS A 282 -40.59 -46.23 41.28
CA HIS A 282 -41.88 -46.15 40.56
C HIS A 282 -42.65 -44.81 40.32
N VAL A 283 -42.88 -44.58 39.02
CA VAL A 283 -43.74 -43.66 38.25
C VAL A 283 -45.19 -44.26 38.20
N PRO A 284 -46.35 -43.55 38.00
CA PRO A 284 -46.63 -42.67 36.85
C PRO A 284 -47.75 -41.59 36.92
N SER A 285 -47.90 -40.88 35.78
CA SER A 285 -49.11 -40.21 35.23
C SER A 285 -49.45 -38.80 35.76
N ARG A 286 -50.17 -37.90 35.08
CA ARG A 286 -50.60 -37.61 33.69
C ARG A 286 -51.23 -36.20 33.76
N VAL A 287 -51.01 -35.39 32.72
CA VAL A 287 -51.99 -34.47 32.07
C VAL A 287 -52.73 -33.40 32.92
N ARG A 288 -52.54 -32.11 32.56
CA ARG A 288 -53.62 -31.31 31.91
C ARG A 288 -53.16 -29.96 31.34
N ARG A 289 -53.54 -29.80 30.06
CA ARG A 289 -53.65 -28.54 29.30
C ARG A 289 -54.91 -27.77 29.71
N ARG A 290 -54.85 -26.43 29.63
CA ARG A 290 -55.88 -25.51 29.11
C ARG A 290 -55.09 -24.31 28.55
N GLY A 291 -55.24 -23.83 27.31
CA GLY A 291 -56.32 -23.94 26.35
C GLY A 291 -57.18 -22.68 26.40
N VAL A 292 -56.88 -21.72 25.52
CA VAL A 292 -57.86 -20.75 24.99
C VAL A 292 -57.58 -20.62 23.49
N ARG A 293 -58.65 -20.73 22.70
CA ARG A 293 -58.70 -20.75 21.24
C ARG A 293 -59.67 -19.67 20.75
N PHE A 294 -59.32 -19.06 19.61
CA PHE A 294 -60.14 -18.60 18.47
C PHE A 294 -61.33 -17.64 18.68
N VAL A 295 -61.42 -16.61 17.82
CA VAL A 295 -62.40 -16.41 16.70
C VAL A 295 -61.85 -15.26 15.81
N ILE A 296 -61.43 -15.51 14.56
CA ILE A 296 -62.10 -15.27 13.24
C ILE A 296 -62.60 -13.83 13.00
N GLY A 297 -62.11 -13.22 11.93
CA GLY A 297 -62.68 -12.04 11.27
C GLY A 297 -61.84 -11.66 10.06
N GLY A 298 -62.14 -12.22 8.89
CA GLY A 298 -61.51 -11.84 7.64
C GLY A 298 -62.10 -10.55 7.08
N VAL A 299 -61.27 -9.75 6.40
CA VAL A 299 -61.69 -8.78 5.39
C VAL A 299 -60.63 -8.73 4.29
N VAL A 300 -61.10 -9.01 3.07
CA VAL A 300 -60.47 -8.81 1.76
C VAL A 300 -60.36 -7.30 1.47
N VAL A 301 -59.35 -6.89 0.70
CA VAL A 301 -59.22 -5.67 -0.17
C VAL A 301 -57.74 -5.23 -0.10
N ALA A 302 -57.02 -4.81 -1.14
CA ALA A 302 -57.06 -4.97 -2.59
C ALA A 302 -55.68 -4.50 -3.09
N LEU A 303 -55.19 -5.07 -4.20
CA LEU A 303 -54.08 -4.48 -4.96
C LEU A 303 -54.45 -3.05 -5.41
N SER A 304 -53.50 -2.14 -5.37
CA SER A 304 -53.57 -0.90 -6.15
C SER A 304 -52.19 -0.55 -6.70
N ALA A 305 -51.96 -1.00 -7.94
CA ALA A 305 -51.02 -0.39 -8.86
C ALA A 305 -51.64 0.90 -9.37
N LEU A 306 -50.97 2.04 -9.17
CA LEU A 306 -51.42 3.30 -9.75
C LEU A 306 -50.72 3.49 -11.11
N VAL A 307 -51.49 3.19 -12.16
CA VAL A 307 -51.28 3.70 -13.52
C VAL A 307 -51.73 5.16 -13.52
N LEU A 308 -50.85 6.09 -13.89
CA LEU A 308 -51.24 7.45 -14.27
C LEU A 308 -50.97 7.64 -15.76
N LEU A 309 -52.04 7.55 -16.56
CA LEU A 309 -52.09 7.97 -17.95
C LEU A 309 -52.49 9.46 -17.99
N ALA A 310 -51.62 10.30 -18.53
CA ALA A 310 -51.99 11.61 -19.07
C ALA A 310 -51.40 11.76 -20.47
N ARG A 311 -52.26 12.18 -21.40
CA ARG A 311 -52.11 12.17 -22.85
C ARG A 311 -51.35 13.41 -23.38
N LEU A 312 -50.94 13.27 -24.66
CA LEU A 312 -50.70 14.28 -25.72
C LEU A 312 -49.24 14.72 -25.96
N PRO A 313 -48.86 15.17 -27.19
CA PRO A 313 -49.37 14.85 -28.52
C PRO A 313 -48.26 14.44 -29.51
N ALA A 314 -48.66 13.81 -30.62
CA ALA A 314 -47.83 13.66 -31.81
C ALA A 314 -47.70 14.99 -32.57
N GLY A 315 -46.57 15.18 -33.24
CA GLY A 315 -46.42 16.10 -34.37
C GLY A 315 -45.71 17.41 -34.05
N ARG A 316 -44.42 17.48 -34.40
CA ARG A 316 -43.87 18.65 -35.09
C ARG A 316 -42.63 18.25 -35.88
N GLU A 317 -42.73 18.57 -37.17
CA GLU A 317 -41.76 18.37 -38.23
C GLU A 317 -40.44 19.05 -37.88
N ALA A 318 -39.34 18.31 -37.98
CA ALA A 318 -38.02 18.88 -38.15
C ALA A 318 -37.70 18.84 -39.65
N THR A 319 -37.82 20.01 -40.26
CA THR A 319 -37.51 20.30 -41.66
C THR A 319 -36.03 20.01 -41.93
N ALA A 320 -35.73 18.80 -42.45
CA ALA A 320 -34.43 18.51 -43.04
C ALA A 320 -34.41 19.06 -44.46
N LEU A 321 -33.55 20.05 -44.69
CA LEU A 321 -33.28 20.63 -46.00
C LEU A 321 -32.95 19.55 -47.03
N ARG A 322 -33.69 19.55 -48.15
CA ARG A 322 -33.33 18.85 -49.38
C ARG A 322 -31.98 19.37 -49.89
N GLY A 323 -30.92 18.61 -49.63
CA GLY A 323 -29.72 18.59 -50.45
C GLY A 323 -29.80 17.41 -51.40
N SER A 324 -30.12 17.66 -52.66
CA SER A 324 -30.10 16.69 -53.76
C SER A 324 -28.77 15.92 -53.77
N HIS A 325 -28.79 14.63 -53.47
CA HIS A 325 -27.75 13.71 -53.93
C HIS A 325 -28.39 12.83 -54.98
N ALA A 326 -28.04 13.11 -56.24
CA ALA A 326 -28.34 12.24 -57.35
C ALA A 326 -27.87 10.81 -57.00
N ALA A 327 -28.76 9.83 -57.16
CA ALA A 327 -28.38 8.44 -57.17
C ALA A 327 -27.50 8.22 -58.40
N THR A 328 -26.19 8.35 -58.23
CA THR A 328 -25.22 7.89 -59.23
C THR A 328 -25.36 6.38 -59.31
N THR A 329 -25.93 5.89 -60.41
CA THR A 329 -25.85 4.48 -60.80
C THR A 329 -24.37 4.10 -60.89
N VAL A 330 -23.87 3.40 -59.87
CA VAL A 330 -22.49 2.91 -59.83
C VAL A 330 -22.37 1.83 -60.90
N SER A 331 -21.70 2.15 -62.01
CA SER A 331 -21.19 1.16 -62.95
C SER A 331 -20.41 0.11 -62.15
N PRO A 332 -20.56 -1.20 -62.38
CA PRO A 332 -19.88 -2.22 -61.59
C PRO A 332 -18.38 -1.93 -61.62
N ALA A 333 -17.82 -1.60 -60.45
CA ALA A 333 -16.40 -1.28 -60.32
C ALA A 333 -15.59 -2.48 -60.84
N ALA A 334 -14.60 -2.23 -61.69
CA ALA A 334 -13.73 -3.28 -62.19
C ALA A 334 -13.03 -4.00 -61.03
N THR A 335 -12.91 -5.32 -61.12
CA THR A 335 -12.15 -6.13 -60.15
C THR A 335 -10.69 -5.70 -60.15
N CYS A 336 -10.06 -5.64 -58.98
CA CYS A 336 -8.66 -5.22 -58.87
C CYS A 336 -7.72 -6.14 -59.66
N ARG A 337 -6.80 -5.55 -60.45
CA ARG A 337 -5.65 -6.29 -60.97
C ARG A 337 -4.59 -6.42 -59.89
N PRO A 338 -3.66 -7.40 -60.02
CA PRO A 338 -2.61 -7.60 -59.03
C PRO A 338 -1.80 -6.31 -58.78
N GLY A 339 -1.82 -5.81 -57.54
CA GLY A 339 -1.05 -4.66 -57.06
C GLY A 339 -1.83 -3.36 -56.95
N GLU A 340 -3.06 -3.31 -57.46
CA GLU A 340 -3.91 -2.11 -57.49
C GLU A 340 -4.70 -1.89 -56.19
N ALA A 341 -4.89 -2.94 -55.39
CA ALA A 341 -5.69 -2.86 -54.17
C ALA A 341 -5.06 -1.94 -53.10
N ARG A 342 -5.90 -1.19 -52.39
CA ARG A 342 -5.52 -0.31 -51.27
C ARG A 342 -6.55 -0.43 -50.17
N ALA A 343 -6.09 -0.65 -48.94
CA ALA A 343 -6.97 -0.83 -47.77
C ALA A 343 -6.60 0.15 -46.65
N VAL A 344 -7.56 0.48 -45.78
CA VAL A 344 -7.29 1.16 -44.52
C VAL A 344 -8.03 0.44 -43.38
N LEU A 345 -7.39 0.33 -42.22
CA LEU A 345 -8.06 -0.14 -41.01
C LEU A 345 -8.91 1.01 -40.47
N VAL A 346 -10.24 0.83 -40.44
CA VAL A 346 -11.17 1.83 -39.92
C VAL A 346 -11.54 1.59 -38.47
N ASP A 347 -11.59 0.33 -38.04
CA ASP A 347 -11.85 -0.03 -36.64
C ASP A 347 -11.34 -1.44 -36.30
N GLN A 348 -11.17 -1.72 -35.01
CA GLN A 348 -10.88 -3.03 -34.47
C GLN A 348 -11.64 -3.22 -33.15
N ASP A 349 -12.58 -4.18 -33.11
CA ASP A 349 -13.45 -4.40 -31.94
C ASP A 349 -12.65 -4.70 -30.68
N PHE A 350 -11.61 -5.53 -30.84
CA PHE A 350 -10.62 -5.76 -29.80
C PHE A 350 -9.46 -4.78 -30.01
N LYS A 351 -9.60 -3.56 -29.50
CA LYS A 351 -8.63 -2.47 -29.72
C LYS A 351 -7.23 -2.93 -29.35
N ALA A 352 -6.25 -2.78 -30.24
CA ALA A 352 -4.85 -3.04 -29.94
C ALA A 352 -4.28 -1.99 -28.97
N ASP A 353 -4.69 -2.05 -27.71
CA ASP A 353 -4.15 -1.27 -26.59
C ASP A 353 -2.98 -2.06 -25.96
N PRO A 354 -1.87 -1.40 -25.55
CA PRO A 354 -0.81 -2.05 -24.75
C PRO A 354 -1.29 -2.74 -23.46
N MET A 355 -2.52 -2.53 -23.01
CA MET A 355 -3.05 -3.07 -21.75
C MET A 355 -4.19 -4.10 -21.89
N ASN A 356 -4.39 -4.74 -23.05
CA ASN A 356 -5.38 -5.83 -23.21
C ASN A 356 -5.09 -7.04 -22.30
N VAL A 357 -5.52 -6.97 -21.05
CA VAL A 357 -5.29 -7.99 -20.03
C VAL A 357 -6.30 -9.13 -20.19
N VAL A 358 -5.79 -10.34 -20.40
CA VAL A 358 -6.61 -11.54 -20.58
C VAL A 358 -6.08 -12.64 -19.66
N PRO A 359 -6.91 -13.28 -18.81
CA PRO A 359 -6.47 -14.39 -17.97
C PRO A 359 -5.92 -15.57 -18.80
N PRO A 360 -5.07 -16.43 -18.22
CA PRO A 360 -4.47 -17.54 -18.96
C PRO A 360 -5.56 -18.48 -19.48
N ARG A 361 -5.37 -19.01 -20.70
CA ARG A 361 -6.32 -19.93 -21.38
C ARG A 361 -7.70 -19.35 -21.68
N ARG A 362 -7.92 -18.03 -21.51
CA ARG A 362 -9.21 -17.41 -21.80
C ARG A 362 -9.41 -17.22 -23.31
N HIS A 363 -10.58 -17.62 -23.81
CA HIS A 363 -11.02 -17.36 -25.17
C HIS A 363 -11.41 -15.89 -25.38
N PHE A 364 -11.09 -15.30 -26.53
CA PHE A 364 -11.56 -13.99 -26.94
C PHE A 364 -11.66 -13.90 -28.47
N THR A 365 -12.29 -12.86 -29.00
CA THR A 365 -12.44 -12.66 -30.46
C THR A 365 -11.99 -11.25 -30.82
N THR A 366 -11.17 -11.14 -31.87
CA THR A 366 -10.82 -9.85 -32.49
C THR A 366 -11.48 -9.75 -33.85
N VAL A 367 -11.96 -8.56 -34.22
CA VAL A 367 -12.56 -8.30 -35.53
C VAL A 367 -11.86 -7.09 -36.13
N TRP A 368 -11.24 -7.24 -37.29
CA TRP A 368 -10.67 -6.12 -38.04
C TRP A 368 -11.66 -5.61 -39.06
N HIS A 369 -11.90 -4.29 -39.06
CA HIS A 369 -12.73 -3.60 -40.04
C HIS A 369 -11.83 -2.92 -41.07
N LEU A 370 -11.77 -3.48 -42.27
CA LEU A 370 -10.96 -2.93 -43.36
C LEU A 370 -11.85 -2.28 -44.40
N GLN A 371 -11.57 -1.02 -44.73
CA GLN A 371 -12.24 -0.30 -45.81
C GLN A 371 -11.40 -0.35 -47.09
N ASN A 372 -12.07 -0.62 -48.21
CA ASN A 372 -11.46 -0.49 -49.54
C ASN A 372 -11.38 0.98 -49.94
N VAL A 373 -10.17 1.53 -49.97
CA VAL A 373 -9.89 2.93 -50.36
C VAL A 373 -9.27 3.04 -51.76
N GLY A 374 -9.22 1.92 -52.49
CA GLY A 374 -8.80 1.88 -53.88
C GLY A 374 -9.93 2.25 -54.85
N THR A 375 -9.65 2.09 -56.15
CA THR A 375 -10.62 2.38 -57.24
C THR A 375 -11.27 1.14 -57.84
N CYS A 376 -10.91 -0.05 -57.36
CA CYS A 376 -11.34 -1.35 -57.88
C CYS A 376 -11.98 -2.20 -56.78
N ALA A 377 -12.85 -3.15 -57.15
CA ALA A 377 -13.51 -4.03 -56.19
C ALA A 377 -12.60 -5.21 -55.80
N TRP A 378 -12.55 -5.53 -54.50
CA TRP A 378 -11.85 -6.73 -54.02
C TRP A 378 -12.71 -7.96 -54.27
N PRO A 379 -12.24 -8.96 -55.03
CA PRO A 379 -12.92 -10.24 -55.13
C PRO A 379 -12.89 -10.99 -53.79
N ALA A 380 -13.79 -11.96 -53.61
CA ALA A 380 -13.87 -12.79 -52.40
C ALA A 380 -12.62 -13.67 -52.16
N SER A 381 -11.69 -13.74 -53.13
CA SER A 381 -10.39 -14.42 -53.03
C SER A 381 -9.38 -13.69 -52.14
N PHE A 382 -9.65 -12.44 -51.77
CA PHE A 382 -8.85 -11.70 -50.79
C PHE A 382 -8.97 -12.34 -49.41
N ARG A 383 -7.86 -12.36 -48.67
CA ARG A 383 -7.82 -12.98 -47.35
C ARG A 383 -6.89 -12.26 -46.40
N LEU A 384 -7.26 -12.24 -45.13
CA LEU A 384 -6.40 -11.80 -44.06
C LEU A 384 -5.53 -12.97 -43.59
N HIS A 385 -4.22 -12.83 -43.74
CA HIS A 385 -3.22 -13.87 -43.52
C HIS A 385 -2.42 -13.62 -42.24
N ARG A 386 -2.25 -14.63 -41.38
CA ARG A 386 -1.39 -14.52 -40.19
C ARG A 386 0.09 -14.59 -40.57
N ASP A 387 0.84 -13.58 -40.16
CA ASP A 387 2.28 -13.48 -40.30
C ASP A 387 2.98 -14.18 -39.12
N GLY A 388 3.70 -15.26 -39.40
CA GLY A 388 4.54 -15.95 -38.42
C GLY A 388 3.79 -16.92 -37.48
N PRO A 389 4.30 -17.13 -36.25
CA PRO A 389 3.78 -18.15 -35.33
C PRO A 389 2.35 -17.87 -34.86
N LYS A 390 1.70 -18.88 -34.26
CA LYS A 390 0.30 -18.87 -33.79
C LYS A 390 0.23 -18.83 -32.25
N PRO A 391 0.60 -17.71 -31.59
CA PRO A 391 0.52 -17.62 -30.13
C PRO A 391 -0.91 -17.39 -29.62
N LEU A 392 -1.82 -16.81 -30.43
CA LEU A 392 -3.13 -16.37 -29.96
C LEU A 392 -4.31 -16.98 -30.73
N SER A 393 -4.32 -16.88 -32.06
CA SER A 393 -5.46 -17.33 -32.86
C SER A 393 -5.71 -18.83 -32.69
N ILE A 394 -6.98 -19.24 -32.74
CA ILE A 394 -7.40 -20.65 -32.80
C ILE A 394 -7.76 -21.06 -34.23
N SER A 395 -8.12 -20.10 -35.11
CA SER A 395 -8.50 -20.32 -36.50
C SER A 395 -7.33 -20.65 -37.44
N ASP A 396 -7.67 -20.96 -38.69
CA ASP A 396 -6.73 -21.18 -39.80
C ASP A 396 -5.83 -19.98 -40.09
N ARG A 397 -4.78 -20.20 -40.87
CA ARG A 397 -3.78 -19.20 -41.26
C ARG A 397 -4.36 -18.05 -42.08
N ASP A 398 -5.51 -18.26 -42.72
CA ASP A 398 -6.16 -17.32 -43.64
C ASP A 398 -7.65 -17.14 -43.28
N ILE A 399 -8.14 -15.89 -43.34
CA ILE A 399 -9.56 -15.53 -43.16
C ILE A 399 -10.05 -14.87 -44.45
N PRO A 400 -10.97 -15.48 -45.22
CA PRO A 400 -11.40 -14.92 -46.51
C PRO A 400 -12.29 -13.67 -46.33
N ALA A 401 -12.34 -12.80 -47.34
CA ALA A 401 -13.17 -11.59 -47.35
C ALA A 401 -14.69 -11.88 -47.42
N GLN A 402 -15.08 -13.14 -47.63
CA GLN A 402 -16.46 -13.69 -47.65
C GLN A 402 -17.41 -13.11 -48.72
N ARG A 403 -17.15 -11.92 -49.24
CA ARG A 403 -17.90 -11.25 -50.30
C ARG A 403 -16.98 -10.36 -51.13
N VAL A 404 -17.51 -9.88 -52.26
CA VAL A 404 -16.89 -8.79 -53.01
C VAL A 404 -16.98 -7.49 -52.20
N VAL A 405 -15.88 -6.72 -52.16
CA VAL A 405 -15.79 -5.43 -51.44
C VAL A 405 -15.56 -4.28 -52.42
N PRO A 406 -16.60 -3.55 -52.83
CA PRO A 406 -16.49 -2.37 -53.68
C PRO A 406 -15.61 -1.25 -53.11
N PRO A 407 -15.12 -0.30 -53.93
CA PRO A 407 -14.53 0.94 -53.44
C PRO A 407 -15.46 1.68 -52.45
N GLY A 408 -14.91 2.11 -51.32
CA GLY A 408 -15.64 2.79 -50.23
C GLY A 408 -16.30 1.85 -49.20
N ASP A 409 -16.48 0.57 -49.52
CA ASP A 409 -17.09 -0.41 -48.62
C ASP A 409 -16.11 -0.90 -47.54
N THR A 410 -16.67 -1.29 -46.38
CA THR A 410 -15.94 -1.89 -45.26
C THR A 410 -16.30 -3.37 -45.09
N ILE A 411 -15.30 -4.22 -44.83
CA ILE A 411 -15.45 -5.65 -44.55
C ILE A 411 -14.87 -6.00 -43.17
N GLN A 412 -15.46 -7.01 -42.54
CA GLN A 412 -15.06 -7.54 -41.23
C GLN A 412 -14.28 -8.84 -41.39
N PHE A 413 -13.18 -8.97 -40.66
CA PHE A 413 -12.42 -10.21 -40.53
C PHE A 413 -12.39 -10.65 -39.05
N PRO A 414 -13.32 -11.51 -38.60
CA PRO A 414 -13.31 -12.03 -37.23
C PRO A 414 -12.30 -13.17 -37.07
N SER A 415 -11.52 -13.14 -35.99
CA SER A 415 -10.62 -14.22 -35.57
C SER A 415 -10.85 -14.58 -34.11
N SER A 416 -11.13 -15.86 -33.86
CA SER A 416 -11.19 -16.42 -32.52
C SER A 416 -9.77 -16.65 -32.00
N MET A 417 -9.54 -16.37 -30.71
CA MET A 417 -8.25 -16.42 -30.05
C MET A 417 -8.33 -17.05 -28.65
N VAL A 418 -7.21 -17.58 -28.15
CA VAL A 418 -7.03 -18.12 -26.81
C VAL A 418 -5.74 -17.55 -26.22
N ALA A 419 -5.84 -16.99 -25.02
CA ALA A 419 -4.67 -16.52 -24.29
C ALA A 419 -3.74 -17.70 -23.89
N PRO A 420 -2.41 -17.58 -24.04
CA PRO A 420 -1.46 -18.58 -23.57
C PRO A 420 -1.55 -18.88 -22.08
N ALA A 421 -0.96 -20.00 -21.66
CA ALA A 421 -0.81 -20.32 -20.24
C ALA A 421 0.27 -19.45 -19.57
N ASP A 422 1.32 -19.11 -20.33
CA ASP A 422 2.46 -18.35 -19.83
C ASP A 422 2.11 -16.86 -19.67
N THR A 423 2.49 -16.29 -18.53
CA THR A 423 2.32 -14.86 -18.25
C THR A 423 3.23 -14.02 -19.14
N GLY A 424 2.81 -12.80 -19.49
CA GLY A 424 3.60 -11.89 -20.32
C GLY A 424 2.82 -11.29 -21.48
N VAL A 425 3.51 -10.57 -22.37
CA VAL A 425 2.92 -9.95 -23.55
C VAL A 425 3.01 -10.90 -24.73
N HIS A 426 1.86 -11.23 -25.32
CA HIS A 426 1.74 -12.13 -26.45
C HIS A 426 1.09 -11.40 -27.62
N GLY A 427 1.55 -11.67 -28.84
CA GLY A 427 0.98 -11.03 -30.02
C GLY A 427 1.28 -11.74 -31.32
N GLU A 428 0.43 -11.49 -32.31
CA GLU A 428 0.56 -11.97 -33.68
C GLU A 428 0.22 -10.86 -34.67
N SER A 429 0.82 -10.95 -35.87
CA SER A 429 0.64 -9.97 -36.94
C SER A 429 -0.17 -10.57 -38.08
N TRP A 430 -0.90 -9.74 -38.81
CA TRP A 430 -1.79 -10.15 -39.89
C TRP A 430 -1.68 -9.20 -41.08
N SER A 431 -1.71 -9.74 -42.30
CA SER A 431 -1.62 -8.97 -43.54
C SER A 431 -2.72 -9.33 -44.51
N LEU A 432 -3.31 -8.31 -45.14
CA LEU A 432 -4.28 -8.51 -46.21
C LEU A 432 -3.54 -8.94 -47.48
N LEU A 433 -3.93 -10.08 -48.05
CA LEU A 433 -3.37 -10.61 -49.29
C LEU A 433 -4.39 -10.58 -50.41
N GLU A 434 -3.94 -10.18 -51.60
CA GLU A 434 -4.68 -10.34 -52.86
C GLU A 434 -4.46 -11.73 -53.47
N GLU A 435 -5.15 -11.98 -54.57
CA GLU A 435 -4.95 -13.17 -55.40
C GLU A 435 -3.47 -13.28 -55.86
N GLY A 436 -2.90 -14.48 -55.76
CA GLY A 436 -1.45 -14.69 -55.97
C GLY A 436 -0.56 -14.41 -54.75
N GLY A 437 -1.13 -14.00 -53.61
CA GLY A 437 -0.42 -13.91 -52.32
C GLY A 437 0.39 -12.63 -52.10
N ARG A 438 0.19 -11.60 -52.94
CA ARG A 438 0.83 -10.30 -52.75
C ARG A 438 0.15 -9.53 -51.61
N ARG A 439 0.93 -8.79 -50.82
CA ARG A 439 0.42 -7.96 -49.72
C ARG A 439 -0.24 -6.70 -50.25
N VAL A 440 -1.44 -6.41 -49.75
CA VAL A 440 -2.17 -5.17 -49.99
C VAL A 440 -1.63 -4.10 -49.04
N PRO A 441 -1.17 -2.94 -49.53
CA PRO A 441 -0.73 -1.85 -48.66
C PRO A 441 -1.87 -1.33 -47.79
N LEU A 442 -1.59 -1.16 -46.50
CA LEU A 442 -2.51 -0.53 -45.55
C LEU A 442 -2.21 0.98 -45.42
N GLY A 443 -3.25 1.80 -45.41
CA GLY A 443 -3.17 3.25 -45.24
C GLY A 443 -2.46 3.67 -43.95
N GLY A 444 -1.79 4.82 -43.97
CA GLY A 444 -1.04 5.35 -42.83
C GLY A 444 0.33 4.69 -42.58
N GLY A 445 0.91 4.03 -43.59
CA GLY A 445 2.25 3.43 -43.51
C GLY A 445 2.33 2.15 -42.65
N ARG A 446 1.18 1.53 -42.33
CA ARG A 446 1.12 0.34 -41.48
C ARG A 446 1.56 -0.90 -42.26
N PRO A 447 2.56 -1.67 -41.79
CA PRO A 447 3.03 -2.86 -42.51
C PRO A 447 2.12 -4.09 -42.29
N SER A 448 1.38 -4.14 -41.18
CA SER A 448 0.48 -5.23 -40.80
C SER A 448 -0.55 -4.76 -39.77
N LEU A 449 -1.57 -5.58 -39.54
CA LEU A 449 -2.50 -5.50 -38.41
C LEU A 449 -1.94 -6.32 -37.23
N ALA A 450 -2.26 -5.94 -36.00
CA ALA A 450 -1.78 -6.64 -34.80
C ALA A 450 -2.93 -7.09 -33.90
N ALA A 451 -2.79 -8.29 -33.33
CA ALA A 451 -3.47 -8.69 -32.12
C ALA A 451 -2.43 -8.82 -31.01
N ARG A 452 -2.61 -8.08 -29.91
CA ARG A 452 -1.70 -8.07 -28.75
C ARG A 452 -2.51 -8.15 -27.46
N ILE A 453 -2.08 -9.02 -26.56
CA ILE A 453 -2.63 -9.19 -25.21
C ILE A 453 -1.52 -9.25 -24.17
N ARG A 454 -1.86 -8.99 -22.91
CA ARG A 454 -1.04 -9.28 -21.74
C ARG A 454 -1.74 -10.36 -20.90
N VAL A 455 -1.07 -11.48 -20.70
CA VAL A 455 -1.55 -12.54 -19.81
C VAL A 455 -1.02 -12.30 -18.40
N LEU A 456 -1.92 -12.07 -17.46
CA LEU A 456 -1.62 -12.03 -16.03
C LEU A 456 -1.90 -13.40 -15.39
N ALA A 457 -1.24 -13.72 -14.28
CA ALA A 457 -1.53 -14.95 -13.54
C ALA A 457 -3.01 -14.97 -13.13
N GLY A 458 -3.68 -16.11 -13.33
CA GLY A 458 -5.02 -16.34 -12.78
C GLY A 458 -4.99 -16.43 -11.24
N PRO A 459 -6.16 -16.44 -10.56
CA PRO A 459 -6.19 -16.62 -9.11
C PRO A 459 -5.48 -17.92 -8.72
N PRO A 460 -4.53 -17.90 -7.77
CA PRO A 460 -3.72 -19.06 -7.43
C PRO A 460 -4.57 -20.25 -6.97
N PRO A 461 -4.20 -21.49 -7.31
CA PRO A 461 -4.89 -22.70 -6.85
C PRO A 461 -4.78 -22.85 -5.32
N PRO A 462 -5.70 -23.57 -4.65
CA PRO A 462 -5.55 -23.91 -3.24
C PRO A 462 -4.26 -24.70 -2.97
N CYS A 463 -3.60 -24.45 -1.85
CA CYS A 463 -2.40 -25.19 -1.46
C CYS A 463 -2.72 -26.66 -1.18
N THR A 464 -1.98 -27.57 -1.81
CA THR A 464 -1.95 -28.97 -1.36
C THR A 464 -1.22 -29.05 -0.01
N PRO A 465 -1.40 -30.11 0.80
CA PRO A 465 -0.75 -30.20 2.09
C PRO A 465 0.77 -30.01 2.01
N ALA A 466 1.42 -30.52 0.95
CA ALA A 466 2.88 -30.44 0.77
C ALA A 466 3.39 -29.03 0.46
N GLN A 467 2.51 -28.13 0.02
CA GLN A 467 2.83 -26.76 -0.38
C GLN A 467 2.45 -25.72 0.69
N VAL A 468 1.85 -26.14 1.81
CA VAL A 468 1.50 -25.21 2.87
C VAL A 468 2.77 -24.89 3.65
N GLU A 469 3.24 -23.67 3.46
CA GLU A 469 4.31 -23.06 4.26
C GLU A 469 3.75 -21.81 4.91
N ALA A 470 3.98 -21.68 6.22
CA ALA A 470 3.40 -20.63 7.03
C ALA A 470 4.43 -20.06 7.98
N ASP A 471 4.55 -18.74 8.01
CA ASP A 471 5.36 -18.05 9.02
C ASP A 471 4.46 -17.29 9.99
N LEU A 472 4.84 -17.27 11.27
CA LEU A 472 4.20 -16.40 12.24
C LEU A 472 4.77 -14.99 12.06
N GLU A 473 3.94 -14.06 11.63
CA GLU A 473 4.33 -12.68 11.34
C GLU A 473 4.14 -11.77 12.56
N THR A 474 2.97 -11.83 13.21
CA THR A 474 2.69 -11.00 14.38
C THR A 474 1.89 -11.72 15.46
N LYS A 475 2.18 -11.36 16.72
CA LYS A 475 1.35 -11.65 17.91
C LYS A 475 0.57 -10.39 18.28
N GLY A 476 -0.71 -10.53 18.60
CA GLY A 476 -1.58 -9.41 19.00
C GLY A 476 -1.18 -8.78 20.34
N TYR A 477 -0.56 -9.58 21.21
CA TYR A 477 0.10 -9.13 22.44
C TYR A 477 1.47 -9.81 22.56
N PRO A 478 2.48 -9.16 23.14
CA PRO A 478 3.71 -9.83 23.51
C PRO A 478 3.45 -10.85 24.64
N ASP A 479 4.37 -11.78 24.80
CA ASP A 479 4.33 -12.69 25.95
C ASP A 479 4.53 -11.90 27.26
N ASP A 480 3.88 -12.35 28.34
CA ASP A 480 3.77 -11.68 29.65
C ASP A 480 3.00 -10.37 29.65
N TRP A 481 2.17 -10.13 28.63
CA TRP A 481 1.28 -8.97 28.66
C TRP A 481 0.33 -9.05 29.87
N PRO A 482 0.22 -7.99 30.68
CA PRO A 482 -0.60 -8.04 31.87
C PRO A 482 -2.08 -7.85 31.55
N VAL A 483 -2.94 -8.67 32.16
CA VAL A 483 -4.40 -8.66 31.95
C VAL A 483 -5.12 -8.74 33.30
N HIS A 484 -6.21 -7.98 33.48
CA HIS A 484 -6.99 -8.06 34.72
C HIS A 484 -7.70 -9.42 34.84
N THR A 485 -7.84 -9.94 36.06
CA THR A 485 -8.63 -11.15 36.29
C THR A 485 -10.06 -11.03 35.76
N GLY A 486 -10.51 -12.04 35.02
CA GLY A 486 -11.86 -12.08 34.43
C GLY A 486 -12.07 -11.23 33.17
N GLU A 487 -11.08 -10.44 32.74
CA GLU A 487 -11.14 -9.56 31.57
C GLU A 487 -11.40 -10.36 30.28
N ARG A 488 -12.21 -9.81 29.37
CA ARG A 488 -12.43 -10.36 28.04
C ARG A 488 -11.59 -9.58 27.03
N PHE A 489 -10.85 -10.30 26.20
CA PHE A 489 -10.02 -9.72 25.16
C PHE A 489 -9.99 -10.64 23.93
N THR A 490 -9.61 -10.09 22.78
CA THR A 490 -9.37 -10.90 21.57
C THR A 490 -7.87 -10.99 21.37
N TYR A 491 -7.34 -12.22 21.33
CA TYR A 491 -5.95 -12.46 20.98
C TYR A 491 -5.82 -12.72 19.48
N GLU A 492 -4.82 -12.12 18.85
CA GLU A 492 -4.64 -12.18 17.40
C GLU A 492 -3.30 -12.84 17.05
N TRP A 493 -3.29 -13.72 16.05
CA TRP A 493 -2.06 -14.16 15.40
C TRP A 493 -2.18 -13.97 13.90
N THR A 494 -1.19 -13.32 13.30
CA THR A 494 -1.11 -13.19 11.84
C THR A 494 -0.07 -14.15 11.31
N PHE A 495 -0.49 -15.01 10.39
CA PHE A 495 0.39 -15.95 9.70
C PHE A 495 0.53 -15.54 8.23
N MET A 496 1.73 -15.62 7.69
CA MET A 496 2.03 -15.34 6.28
C MET A 496 2.05 -16.63 5.46
N ASN A 497 1.36 -16.65 4.32
CA ASN A 497 1.50 -17.72 3.33
C ASN A 497 2.85 -17.61 2.63
N ARG A 498 3.76 -18.54 2.93
CA ARG A 498 5.08 -18.65 2.30
C ARG A 498 5.11 -19.61 1.13
N GLY A 499 4.02 -20.29 0.82
CA GLY A 499 3.96 -21.13 -0.38
C GLY A 499 4.12 -20.29 -1.65
N ASP A 500 4.94 -20.75 -2.60
CA ASP A 500 5.34 -19.97 -3.77
C ASP A 500 4.18 -19.56 -4.70
N ILE A 501 3.28 -20.51 -5.01
CA ILE A 501 2.32 -20.38 -6.12
C ILE A 501 0.89 -20.79 -5.77
N CYS A 502 0.56 -20.95 -4.49
CA CYS A 502 -0.75 -21.43 -4.04
C CYS A 502 -1.39 -20.52 -2.98
N ALA A 503 -2.71 -20.63 -2.81
CA ALA A 503 -3.47 -19.90 -1.81
C ALA A 503 -3.92 -20.82 -0.67
N TRP A 504 -3.84 -20.36 0.57
CA TRP A 504 -4.60 -21.00 1.65
C TRP A 504 -6.10 -20.79 1.45
N ASP A 505 -6.88 -21.70 1.98
CA ASP A 505 -8.33 -21.64 2.03
C ASP A 505 -8.84 -22.28 3.33
N GLY A 506 -10.14 -22.52 3.44
CA GLY A 506 -10.76 -23.12 4.63
C GLY A 506 -10.29 -24.53 5.00
N SER A 507 -9.40 -25.15 4.21
CA SER A 507 -8.71 -26.38 4.61
C SER A 507 -7.60 -26.14 5.63
N LEU A 508 -7.10 -24.90 5.74
CA LEU A 508 -6.12 -24.49 6.75
C LEU A 508 -6.83 -23.93 7.99
N ALA A 509 -6.41 -24.37 9.17
CA ALA A 509 -7.02 -23.96 10.43
C ALA A 509 -6.01 -23.84 11.57
N LEU A 510 -6.27 -22.95 12.51
CA LEU A 510 -5.56 -22.86 13.78
C LEU A 510 -6.34 -23.64 14.84
N ARG A 511 -5.69 -24.62 15.48
CA ARG A 511 -6.31 -25.55 16.43
C ARG A 511 -5.68 -25.44 17.81
N PHE A 512 -6.53 -25.44 18.83
CA PHE A 512 -6.10 -25.46 20.24
C PHE A 512 -5.41 -26.79 20.58
N VAL A 513 -4.29 -26.74 21.31
CA VAL A 513 -3.53 -27.94 21.73
C VAL A 513 -3.60 -28.14 23.23
N SER A 514 -3.13 -27.15 24.01
CA SER A 514 -3.07 -27.24 25.46
C SER A 514 -3.05 -25.86 26.11
N ALA A 515 -3.34 -25.82 27.41
CA ALA A 515 -3.23 -24.62 28.21
C ALA A 515 -2.67 -24.94 29.60
N THR A 516 -2.01 -23.98 30.23
CA THR A 516 -1.45 -24.12 31.59
C THR A 516 -1.49 -22.77 32.30
N PRO A 517 -1.98 -22.68 33.55
CA PRO A 517 -2.66 -23.73 34.31
C PRO A 517 -4.11 -23.97 33.87
N ALA A 518 -4.73 -23.02 33.16
CA ALA A 518 -6.08 -23.16 32.63
C ALA A 518 -6.21 -22.47 31.28
N ARG A 519 -7.26 -22.82 30.55
CA ARG A 519 -7.60 -22.24 29.25
C ARG A 519 -8.19 -20.84 29.41
N MET A 520 -7.74 -19.91 28.58
CA MET A 520 -8.24 -18.55 28.42
C MET A 520 -9.15 -18.42 27.19
N SER A 521 -8.88 -19.15 26.11
CA SER A 521 -9.74 -19.16 24.93
C SER A 521 -11.11 -19.75 25.22
N ASP A 522 -12.15 -19.22 24.56
CA ASP A 522 -13.50 -19.74 24.68
C ASP A 522 -13.55 -21.23 24.32
N ASP A 523 -14.23 -22.03 25.15
CA ASP A 523 -14.32 -23.49 24.98
C ASP A 523 -14.97 -23.90 23.65
N SER A 524 -15.81 -23.03 23.09
CA SER A 524 -16.41 -23.20 21.76
C SER A 524 -15.40 -23.05 20.62
N VAL A 525 -14.29 -22.34 20.84
CA VAL A 525 -13.25 -22.07 19.83
C VAL A 525 -12.18 -23.16 19.90
N ARG A 526 -12.50 -24.36 19.43
CA ARG A 526 -11.50 -25.46 19.34
C ARG A 526 -10.62 -25.37 18.10
N GLU A 527 -11.15 -24.75 17.05
CA GLU A 527 -10.50 -24.60 15.75
C GLU A 527 -11.07 -23.39 15.01
N LEU A 528 -10.19 -22.56 14.46
CA LEU A 528 -10.54 -21.43 13.61
C LEU A 528 -10.02 -21.70 12.20
N ARG A 529 -10.88 -21.59 11.20
CA ARG A 529 -10.49 -21.79 9.79
C ARG A 529 -10.17 -20.47 9.13
N VAL A 530 -9.37 -20.55 8.08
CA VAL A 530 -9.22 -19.45 7.13
C VAL A 530 -10.56 -19.22 6.41
N GLU A 531 -11.10 -18.01 6.49
CA GLU A 531 -12.44 -17.67 5.98
C GLU A 531 -12.45 -17.19 4.52
N SER A 532 -11.28 -16.85 3.97
CA SER A 532 -11.11 -16.36 2.60
C SER A 532 -9.86 -16.92 1.96
N ARG A 533 -9.75 -16.88 0.63
CA ARG A 533 -8.52 -17.34 -0.02
C ARG A 533 -7.37 -16.39 0.30
N VAL A 534 -6.23 -16.94 0.72
CA VAL A 534 -5.01 -16.19 1.10
C VAL A 534 -3.89 -16.56 0.12
N PRO A 535 -3.69 -15.81 -0.97
CA PRO A 535 -2.61 -16.02 -1.94
C PRO A 535 -1.21 -16.09 -1.30
N ALA A 536 -0.24 -16.57 -2.08
CA ALA A 536 1.18 -16.50 -1.76
C ALA A 536 1.58 -15.09 -1.31
N SER A 537 2.44 -15.02 -0.30
CA SER A 537 2.91 -13.78 0.33
C SER A 537 1.78 -12.90 0.93
N GLN A 538 0.59 -13.47 1.17
CA GLN A 538 -0.48 -12.84 1.92
C GLN A 538 -0.62 -13.38 3.34
N GLY A 539 -1.00 -12.49 4.26
CA GLY A 539 -1.19 -12.79 5.66
C GLY A 539 -2.65 -13.07 6.00
N TYR A 540 -2.88 -13.93 6.99
CA TYR A 540 -4.19 -14.18 7.58
C TYR A 540 -4.13 -14.04 9.10
N THR A 541 -5.03 -13.22 9.65
CA THR A 541 -5.12 -12.99 11.09
C THR A 541 -6.22 -13.85 11.69
N PHE A 542 -5.85 -14.79 12.55
CA PHE A 542 -6.79 -15.50 13.40
C PHE A 542 -7.12 -14.65 14.61
N GLN A 543 -8.42 -14.47 14.87
CA GLN A 543 -8.94 -13.75 16.03
C GLN A 543 -9.53 -14.75 17.03
N ILE A 544 -8.93 -14.83 18.20
CA ILE A 544 -9.29 -15.79 19.25
C ILE A 544 -9.96 -15.02 20.39
N PRO A 545 -11.26 -15.20 20.64
CA PRO A 545 -11.88 -14.61 21.82
C PRO A 545 -11.37 -15.31 23.09
N MET A 546 -10.88 -14.50 24.02
CA MET A 546 -10.27 -14.93 25.28
C MET A 546 -11.01 -14.33 26.48
N ARG A 547 -10.95 -15.05 27.59
CA ARG A 547 -11.30 -14.56 28.92
C ARG A 547 -10.19 -14.91 29.90
N ALA A 548 -9.57 -13.87 30.47
CA ALA A 548 -8.60 -14.02 31.54
C ALA A 548 -9.23 -14.76 32.73
N PRO A 549 -8.55 -15.77 33.30
CA PRO A 549 -9.03 -16.49 34.47
C PRO A 549 -9.21 -15.57 35.68
N LEU A 550 -10.03 -16.00 36.64
CA LEU A 550 -10.31 -15.24 37.87
C LEU A 550 -9.22 -15.36 38.93
N ARG A 551 -8.13 -16.07 38.64
CA ARG A 551 -7.01 -16.27 39.55
C ARG A 551 -5.78 -15.64 38.90
N ALA A 552 -5.08 -14.80 39.66
CA ALA A 552 -3.81 -14.25 39.21
C ALA A 552 -2.76 -15.35 38.96
N GLY A 553 -1.90 -15.13 37.97
CA GLY A 553 -0.82 -16.04 37.58
C GLY A 553 -0.47 -15.94 36.10
N THR A 554 0.56 -16.68 35.69
CA THR A 554 0.96 -16.77 34.29
C THR A 554 0.18 -17.87 33.59
N TYR A 555 -0.46 -17.53 32.47
CA TYR A 555 -1.28 -18.44 31.67
C TYR A 555 -0.71 -18.56 30.27
N THR A 556 -0.40 -19.79 29.87
CA THR A 556 0.11 -20.11 28.54
C THR A 556 -0.91 -20.94 27.78
N GLU A 557 -1.17 -20.60 26.52
CA GLU A 557 -1.86 -21.49 25.58
C GLU A 557 -0.99 -21.85 24.39
N THR A 558 -1.08 -23.11 24.00
CA THR A 558 -0.39 -23.68 22.85
C THR A 558 -1.41 -24.01 21.77
N TRP A 559 -1.12 -23.56 20.55
CA TRP A 559 -1.95 -23.76 19.37
C TRP A 559 -1.12 -24.30 18.22
N ARG A 560 -1.77 -24.91 17.24
CA ARG A 560 -1.11 -25.53 16.08
C ARG A 560 -1.86 -25.20 14.81
N LEU A 561 -1.12 -24.87 13.75
CA LEU A 561 -1.68 -24.77 12.42
C LEU A 561 -1.85 -26.17 11.81
N VAL A 562 -3.02 -26.45 11.25
CA VAL A 562 -3.37 -27.76 10.67
C VAL A 562 -4.00 -27.62 9.29
N HIS A 563 -3.64 -28.52 8.37
CA HIS A 563 -4.24 -28.61 7.04
C HIS A 563 -5.10 -29.87 6.91
N GLY A 564 -6.27 -29.73 6.27
CA GLY A 564 -7.25 -30.81 6.10
C GLY A 564 -7.76 -31.40 7.42
N GLY A 565 -7.59 -30.65 8.52
CA GLY A 565 -7.91 -31.07 9.87
C GLY A 565 -7.03 -32.19 10.45
N ARG A 566 -5.96 -32.62 9.78
CA ARG A 566 -5.14 -33.77 10.21
C ARG A 566 -3.64 -33.48 10.28
N ARG A 567 -3.10 -32.83 9.25
CA ARG A 567 -1.65 -32.62 9.15
C ARG A 567 -1.24 -31.36 9.90
N ALA A 568 -0.27 -31.48 10.80
CA ALA A 568 0.38 -30.33 11.43
C ALA A 568 1.22 -29.58 10.39
N ILE A 569 1.08 -28.26 10.35
CA ILE A 569 1.89 -27.37 9.53
C ILE A 569 2.86 -26.66 10.49
N PRO A 570 4.18 -26.83 10.33
CA PRO A 570 5.15 -26.09 11.13
C PRO A 570 5.07 -24.60 10.79
N VAL A 571 5.35 -23.77 11.79
CA VAL A 571 5.35 -22.31 11.67
C VAL A 571 6.68 -21.80 12.18
N ASN A 572 7.46 -21.12 11.33
CA ASN A 572 8.85 -20.73 11.65
C ASN A 572 9.64 -21.93 12.19
N GLU A 573 9.56 -23.08 11.51
CA GLU A 573 10.14 -24.38 11.93
C GLU A 573 9.59 -24.99 13.23
N ALA A 574 8.72 -24.30 13.97
CA ALA A 574 8.12 -24.79 15.20
C ALA A 574 6.80 -25.55 14.95
N PRO A 575 6.51 -26.67 15.65
CA PRO A 575 5.29 -27.46 15.45
C PRO A 575 4.02 -26.81 16.05
N THR A 576 4.18 -25.72 16.80
CA THR A 576 3.13 -25.02 17.54
C THR A 576 3.50 -23.55 17.74
N VAL A 577 2.50 -22.70 17.91
CA VAL A 577 2.66 -21.33 18.41
C VAL A 577 2.12 -21.24 19.83
N THR A 578 2.72 -20.37 20.65
CA THR A 578 2.36 -20.17 22.05
C THR A 578 2.10 -18.71 22.35
N LEU A 579 1.13 -18.46 23.22
CA LEU A 579 0.90 -17.16 23.84
C LEU A 579 1.05 -17.33 25.35
N ARG A 580 1.59 -16.32 26.03
CA ARG A 580 1.72 -16.29 27.48
C ARG A 580 1.22 -14.97 28.02
N MET A 581 0.27 -15.01 28.96
CA MET A 581 -0.34 -13.84 29.60
C MET A 581 -0.02 -13.80 31.07
N ASP A 582 0.16 -12.60 31.61
CA ASP A 582 0.34 -12.39 33.04
C ASP A 582 -0.98 -11.84 33.64
N VAL A 583 -1.76 -12.70 34.26
CA VAL A 583 -3.07 -12.34 34.80
C VAL A 583 -2.91 -11.84 36.23
N ARG A 584 -3.47 -10.67 36.55
CA ARG A 584 -3.32 -10.03 37.87
C ARG A 584 -4.64 -9.54 38.45
N ASP A 585 -4.78 -9.62 39.77
CA ASP A 585 -5.93 -9.06 40.50
C ASP A 585 -5.81 -7.54 40.65
N ASP A 586 -4.58 -7.08 40.92
CA ASP A 586 -4.26 -5.67 41.10
C ASP A 586 -3.30 -5.19 40.00
N MET A 587 -3.79 -4.29 39.16
CA MET A 587 -3.01 -3.68 38.08
C MET A 587 -2.44 -2.31 38.51
N SER A 588 -2.67 -1.86 39.74
CA SER A 588 -2.14 -0.60 40.28
C SER A 588 -0.65 -0.68 40.62
N SER A 589 -0.13 -1.89 40.85
CA SER A 589 1.28 -2.20 41.07
C SER A 589 2.07 -2.50 39.80
N LEU A 590 1.40 -2.57 38.64
CA LEU A 590 2.10 -2.48 37.38
C LEU A 590 2.75 -1.10 37.30
N PRO A 591 3.95 -0.95 36.71
CA PRO A 591 4.25 0.32 36.08
C PRO A 591 3.12 0.53 35.07
N VAL A 592 2.15 1.38 35.41
CA VAL A 592 1.07 1.79 34.49
C VAL A 592 1.80 2.09 33.18
N PRO A 593 1.50 1.40 32.06
CA PRO A 593 2.12 1.80 30.81
C PRO A 593 1.61 3.21 30.62
N ALA A 594 2.51 4.19 30.80
CA ALA A 594 2.13 5.60 30.83
C ALA A 594 1.22 5.81 29.62
N MET A 595 -0.02 6.27 29.82
CA MET A 595 -0.79 6.74 28.68
C MET A 595 0.07 7.79 28.02
N CYS A 596 0.19 7.75 26.69
CA CYS A 596 0.97 8.78 26.03
C CYS A 596 0.37 10.14 26.38
N GLY A 597 1.13 10.94 27.14
CA GLY A 597 0.79 12.34 27.32
C GLY A 597 0.96 13.10 26.01
N ARG A 598 0.47 14.34 25.95
CA ARG A 598 0.66 15.21 24.79
C ARG A 598 2.14 15.27 24.38
N GLY A 599 2.45 14.91 23.14
CA GLY A 599 3.83 14.88 22.63
C GLY A 599 4.67 13.67 23.02
N GLN A 600 4.11 12.65 23.69
CA GLN A 600 4.81 11.40 24.05
C GLN A 600 4.50 10.24 23.10
N TYR A 601 3.55 10.39 22.18
CA TYR A 601 3.19 9.41 21.16
C TYR A 601 4.32 9.23 20.13
N ALA A 602 5.38 8.54 20.53
CA ALA A 602 6.56 8.40 19.72
C ALA A 602 6.55 7.05 19.00
N VAL A 603 6.35 7.12 17.69
CA VAL A 603 6.67 6.08 16.71
C VAL A 603 5.60 4.98 16.56
N ALA A 604 4.77 5.15 15.53
CA ALA A 604 4.15 4.03 14.84
C ALA A 604 5.16 3.47 13.84
N TRP A 605 5.20 2.16 13.60
CA TRP A 605 6.00 1.57 12.53
C TRP A 605 5.08 0.82 11.60
N MET A 606 5.23 1.02 10.28
CA MET A 606 4.52 0.19 9.31
C MET A 606 5.01 -1.25 9.46
N SER A 607 4.12 -2.12 9.90
CA SER A 607 4.38 -3.56 9.95
C SER A 607 3.96 -4.21 8.64
N THR A 608 2.76 -3.91 8.16
CA THR A 608 2.24 -4.47 6.90
C THR A 608 1.27 -3.51 6.22
N GLU A 609 1.27 -3.53 4.89
CA GLU A 609 0.28 -2.86 4.05
C GLU A 609 -0.38 -3.85 3.09
N ARG A 610 -1.71 -3.83 2.99
CA ARG A 610 -2.46 -4.72 2.08
C ARG A 610 -3.71 -4.06 1.49
N PRO A 611 -4.08 -4.33 0.24
CA PRO A 611 -3.22 -4.92 -0.79
C PRO A 611 -1.94 -4.09 -0.97
N GLN A 612 -0.93 -4.60 -1.66
CA GLN A 612 0.28 -3.80 -1.95
C GLN A 612 -0.05 -2.63 -2.89
N ASP A 613 0.90 -1.72 -3.03
CA ASP A 613 0.85 -0.67 -4.06
C ASP A 613 0.78 -1.26 -5.48
N GLY A 614 0.19 -0.50 -6.41
CA GLY A 614 0.13 -0.86 -7.82
C GLY A 614 -0.99 -1.82 -8.24
N ILE A 615 -1.91 -2.18 -7.34
CA ILE A 615 -3.12 -2.93 -7.71
C ILE A 615 -3.96 -2.20 -8.76
N VAL A 616 -4.72 -2.95 -9.56
CA VAL A 616 -5.65 -2.38 -10.56
C VAL A 616 -7.07 -2.42 -10.03
N VAL A 617 -7.71 -1.24 -9.93
CA VAL A 617 -9.11 -1.11 -9.51
C VAL A 617 -9.90 -0.46 -10.64
N PRO A 618 -11.06 -0.99 -11.06
CA PRO A 618 -11.90 -0.36 -12.09
C PRO A 618 -12.24 1.09 -11.73
N ALA A 619 -12.40 1.94 -12.73
CA ALA A 619 -12.81 3.33 -12.53
C ALA A 619 -14.11 3.41 -11.69
N ASN A 620 -14.14 4.34 -10.73
CA ASN A 620 -15.15 4.45 -9.65
C ASN A 620 -15.23 3.27 -8.67
N GLY A 621 -14.38 2.24 -8.83
CA GLY A 621 -14.32 1.06 -7.98
C GLY A 621 -13.87 1.37 -6.55
N ARG A 622 -14.13 0.42 -5.66
CA ARG A 622 -13.81 0.53 -4.23
C ARG A 622 -12.94 -0.65 -3.79
N PHE A 623 -12.04 -0.38 -2.86
CA PHE A 623 -11.29 -1.41 -2.13
C PHE A 623 -11.03 -0.93 -0.70
N VAL A 624 -10.52 -1.83 0.15
CA VAL A 624 -10.09 -1.49 1.52
C VAL A 624 -8.58 -1.68 1.59
N ARG A 625 -7.85 -0.60 1.90
CA ARG A 625 -6.43 -0.64 2.26
C ARG A 625 -6.32 -0.90 3.75
N LYS A 626 -5.51 -1.87 4.14
CA LYS A 626 -5.23 -2.27 5.51
C LYS A 626 -3.79 -1.92 5.84
N TRP A 627 -3.59 -1.07 6.84
CA TRP A 627 -2.26 -0.74 7.34
C TRP A 627 -2.13 -1.19 8.78
N THR A 628 -1.20 -2.10 9.06
CA THR A 628 -0.88 -2.53 10.41
C THR A 628 0.28 -1.72 10.94
N LEU A 629 0.02 -0.94 11.99
CA LEU A 629 1.00 -0.06 12.61
C LEU A 629 1.36 -0.58 14.00
N ALA A 630 2.64 -0.84 14.24
CA ALA A 630 3.17 -1.20 15.54
C ALA A 630 3.45 0.05 16.39
N ASN A 631 2.98 0.08 17.64
CA ASN A 631 3.38 1.07 18.63
C ASN A 631 4.79 0.76 19.13
N LYS A 632 5.79 1.48 18.63
CA LYS A 632 7.18 1.38 19.07
C LYS A 632 7.54 2.41 20.15
N GLY A 633 6.55 3.14 20.65
CA GLY A 633 6.70 4.07 21.75
C GLY A 633 6.83 3.39 23.11
N ARG A 634 7.10 4.19 24.14
CA ARG A 634 7.18 3.72 25.55
C ARG A 634 5.86 3.86 26.31
N CYS A 635 4.83 4.35 25.65
CA CYS A 635 3.53 4.68 26.21
C CYS A 635 2.38 4.11 25.35
N THR A 636 1.19 3.95 25.94
CA THR A 636 0.04 3.34 25.27
C THR A 636 -0.74 4.36 24.43
N TRP A 637 -1.07 4.01 23.18
CA TRP A 637 -2.05 4.73 22.37
C TRP A 637 -3.46 4.50 22.92
N ASP A 638 -4.20 5.55 23.17
CA ASP A 638 -5.61 5.49 23.54
C ASP A 638 -6.54 5.33 22.30
N ARG A 639 -7.86 5.36 22.51
CA ARG A 639 -8.90 5.26 21.47
C ARG A 639 -9.11 6.54 20.63
N GLY A 640 -8.29 7.58 20.82
CA GLY A 640 -8.36 8.84 20.09
C GLY A 640 -7.26 8.99 19.03
N VAL A 641 -6.22 8.15 19.06
CA VAL A 641 -5.23 8.06 17.97
C VAL A 641 -5.95 7.63 16.69
N SER A 642 -5.66 8.27 15.56
CA SER A 642 -6.41 8.08 14.31
C SER A 642 -5.54 8.19 13.08
N LEU A 643 -5.88 7.48 12.00
CA LEU A 643 -5.42 7.83 10.66
C LEU A 643 -6.31 8.94 10.09
N VAL A 644 -5.69 9.98 9.56
CA VAL A 644 -6.35 11.12 8.92
C VAL A 644 -5.88 11.24 7.48
N HIS A 645 -6.83 11.36 6.56
CA HIS A 645 -6.57 11.59 5.14
C HIS A 645 -5.92 12.96 4.94
N VAL A 646 -4.79 12.99 4.24
CA VAL A 646 -3.99 14.20 3.98
C VAL A 646 -4.31 14.73 2.59
N ARG A 647 -4.08 13.92 1.56
CA ARG A 647 -4.27 14.32 0.16
C ARG A 647 -4.50 13.12 -0.75
N SER A 648 -5.02 13.42 -1.92
CA SER A 648 -5.10 12.47 -3.03
C SER A 648 -4.29 13.01 -4.20
N VAL A 649 -3.59 12.14 -4.93
CA VAL A 649 -2.83 12.48 -6.14
C VAL A 649 -3.56 11.90 -7.35
N ASN A 650 -3.66 12.66 -8.44
CA ASN A 650 -4.37 12.30 -9.67
C ASN A 650 -5.87 11.97 -9.49
N GLY A 651 -6.54 12.56 -8.50
CA GLY A 651 -7.99 12.42 -8.31
C GLY A 651 -8.48 13.01 -6.99
N GLU A 652 -9.80 13.01 -6.79
CA GLU A 652 -10.43 13.44 -5.55
C GLU A 652 -11.00 12.25 -4.76
N ARG A 653 -10.79 12.25 -3.45
CA ARG A 653 -11.41 11.30 -2.53
C ARG A 653 -12.93 11.41 -2.59
N ARG A 654 -13.62 10.27 -2.77
CA ARG A 654 -15.09 10.21 -2.85
C ARG A 654 -15.80 9.66 -1.61
N LEU A 655 -15.06 9.31 -0.56
CA LEU A 655 -15.62 8.75 0.68
C LEU A 655 -15.73 9.80 1.80
N PRO A 656 -16.78 9.75 2.64
CA PRO A 656 -17.07 10.79 3.64
C PRO A 656 -16.11 10.76 4.83
N SER A 657 -15.65 9.57 5.24
CA SER A 657 -14.77 9.43 6.41
C SER A 657 -13.33 9.81 6.04
N ARG A 658 -12.85 10.92 6.62
CA ARG A 658 -11.46 11.40 6.51
C ARG A 658 -10.61 11.08 7.74
N LYS A 659 -11.20 10.54 8.79
CA LYS A 659 -10.55 10.18 10.06
C LYS A 659 -11.01 8.79 10.48
N ILE A 660 -10.07 7.91 10.82
CA ILE A 660 -10.30 6.52 11.23
C ILE A 660 -9.60 6.33 12.57
N PRO A 661 -10.32 6.36 13.71
CA PRO A 661 -9.72 6.19 15.03
C PRO A 661 -9.39 4.73 15.35
N THR A 662 -8.47 4.54 16.29
CA THR A 662 -8.27 3.25 16.96
C THR A 662 -9.52 2.87 17.75
N THR A 663 -9.94 1.61 17.67
CA THR A 663 -11.11 1.11 18.41
C THR A 663 -10.73 0.54 19.78
N ARG A 664 -9.45 0.23 19.97
CA ARG A 664 -8.87 -0.29 21.23
C ARG A 664 -7.59 0.47 21.59
N MET A 665 -7.19 0.35 22.85
CA MET A 665 -5.87 0.79 23.28
C MET A 665 -4.79 -0.05 22.59
N VAL A 666 -3.65 0.58 22.28
CA VAL A 666 -2.50 -0.07 21.63
C VAL A 666 -1.27 0.20 22.46
N ALA A 667 -0.88 -0.78 23.25
CA ALA A 667 0.21 -0.61 24.19
C ALA A 667 1.59 -0.62 23.52
N PRO A 668 2.66 -0.21 24.22
CA PRO A 668 4.03 -0.37 23.73
C PRO A 668 4.28 -1.79 23.21
N ARG A 669 4.90 -1.87 22.04
CA ARG A 669 5.23 -3.11 21.29
C ARG A 669 4.03 -3.90 20.76
N SER A 670 2.80 -3.44 20.95
CA SER A 670 1.62 -3.99 20.27
C SER A 670 1.40 -3.33 18.91
N SER A 671 0.54 -3.89 18.07
CA SER A 671 0.14 -3.28 16.79
C SER A 671 -1.36 -3.08 16.67
N TYR A 672 -1.74 -2.28 15.67
CA TYR A 672 -3.13 -2.00 15.32
C TYR A 672 -3.29 -1.89 13.81
N THR A 673 -4.30 -2.57 13.27
CA THR A 673 -4.63 -2.54 11.85
C THR A 673 -5.74 -1.55 11.57
N PHE A 674 -5.45 -0.57 10.71
CA PHE A 674 -6.43 0.36 10.18
C PHE A 674 -7.03 -0.17 8.88
N ASP A 675 -8.35 -0.31 8.86
CA ASP A 675 -9.11 -0.64 7.65
C ASP A 675 -9.61 0.65 6.99
N VAL A 676 -9.00 1.00 5.86
CA VAL A 676 -9.18 2.26 5.15
C VAL A 676 -9.92 2.02 3.85
N PRO A 677 -11.23 2.34 3.79
CA PRO A 677 -11.96 2.24 2.53
C PRO A 677 -11.48 3.35 1.59
N ILE A 678 -11.21 2.97 0.33
CA ILE A 678 -10.76 3.86 -0.75
C ILE A 678 -11.67 3.65 -1.96
N GLN A 679 -12.07 4.75 -2.59
CA GLN A 679 -12.79 4.75 -3.86
C GLN A 679 -11.95 5.48 -4.90
N VAL A 680 -11.55 4.77 -5.96
CA VAL A 680 -10.72 5.34 -7.02
C VAL A 680 -11.54 6.26 -7.93
N PRO A 681 -10.91 7.26 -8.57
CA PRO A 681 -11.60 8.18 -9.49
C PRO A 681 -12.18 7.47 -10.72
N GLY A 682 -13.06 8.18 -11.43
CA GLY A 682 -13.74 7.66 -12.63
C GLY A 682 -12.89 7.70 -13.91
N THR A 683 -11.71 8.31 -13.86
CA THR A 683 -10.81 8.43 -15.01
C THR A 683 -9.91 7.19 -15.09
N PRO A 684 -10.04 6.32 -16.10
CA PRO A 684 -9.18 5.16 -16.26
C PRO A 684 -7.79 5.54 -16.78
N GLY A 685 -6.81 4.65 -16.60
CA GLY A 685 -5.44 4.78 -17.13
C GLY A 685 -4.49 5.63 -16.30
N ILE A 686 -4.93 6.13 -15.14
CA ILE A 686 -4.11 6.94 -14.22
C ILE A 686 -3.61 6.10 -13.04
N THR A 687 -2.50 6.51 -12.43
CA THR A 687 -2.09 6.07 -11.10
C THR A 687 -2.69 7.05 -10.09
N TYR A 688 -3.59 6.56 -9.23
CA TYR A 688 -4.22 7.31 -8.15
C TYR A 688 -3.53 6.99 -6.82
N GLU A 689 -3.22 8.01 -6.03
CA GLU A 689 -2.66 7.83 -4.69
C GLU A 689 -3.54 8.48 -3.62
N GLU A 690 -3.63 7.89 -2.44
CA GLU A 690 -4.12 8.55 -1.22
C GLU A 690 -3.08 8.53 -0.12
N HIS A 691 -2.78 9.69 0.45
CA HIS A 691 -1.83 9.87 1.53
C HIS A 691 -2.56 10.09 2.85
N TRP A 692 -2.06 9.46 3.91
CA TRP A 692 -2.66 9.41 5.24
C TRP A 692 -1.61 9.66 6.31
N SER A 693 -1.98 10.38 7.36
CA SER A 693 -1.11 10.66 8.49
C SER A 693 -1.74 10.13 9.77
N MET A 694 -0.94 9.56 10.66
CA MET A 694 -1.40 9.15 11.97
C MET A 694 -1.35 10.34 12.91
N VAL A 695 -2.43 10.60 13.65
CA VAL A 695 -2.53 11.71 14.60
C VAL A 695 -2.97 11.21 15.96
N ASP A 696 -2.53 11.87 17.01
CA ASP A 696 -2.96 11.59 18.37
C ASP A 696 -4.37 12.18 18.62
N PRO A 697 -4.98 11.97 19.80
CA PRO A 697 -6.31 12.54 20.12
C PRO A 697 -6.32 14.06 20.10
N PHE A 698 -5.15 14.68 20.28
CA PHE A 698 -4.94 16.11 20.30
C PHE A 698 -4.65 16.66 18.89
N GLY A 699 -4.50 15.80 17.87
CA GLY A 699 -4.25 16.18 16.48
C GLY A 699 -2.76 16.38 16.14
N ASP A 700 -1.83 16.00 17.02
CA ASP A 700 -0.39 15.98 16.70
C ASP A 700 -0.07 14.77 15.82
N THR A 701 0.67 14.97 14.73
CA THR A 701 1.11 13.88 13.84
C THR A 701 2.11 12.96 14.56
N LEU A 702 1.77 11.67 14.63
CA LEU A 702 2.70 10.60 14.95
C LEU A 702 3.48 10.26 13.68
N ARG A 703 4.80 10.07 13.82
CA ARG A 703 5.60 9.47 12.73
C ARG A 703 5.19 8.02 12.55
N ILE A 704 5.12 7.61 11.29
CA ILE A 704 4.95 6.22 10.89
C ILE A 704 6.26 5.79 10.23
N SER A 705 7.00 4.91 10.89
CA SER A 705 8.39 4.58 10.57
C SER A 705 9.23 5.86 10.47
N LEU A 706 9.75 6.19 9.28
CA LEU A 706 10.52 7.40 9.02
C LEU A 706 9.71 8.48 8.29
N THR A 707 8.46 8.23 7.89
CA THR A 707 7.65 9.16 7.10
C THR A 707 6.55 9.83 7.95
N PRO A 708 6.12 11.06 7.59
CA PRO A 708 4.98 11.72 8.21
C PRO A 708 3.63 11.18 7.71
N THR A 709 3.66 10.47 6.58
CA THR A 709 2.51 9.89 5.91
C THR A 709 2.79 8.47 5.43
N ILE A 710 1.71 7.70 5.30
CA ILE A 710 1.66 6.44 4.58
C ILE A 710 0.71 6.65 3.39
N TRP A 711 0.95 5.98 2.28
CA TRP A 711 0.14 6.18 1.09
C TRP A 711 -0.37 4.88 0.51
N ALA A 712 -1.41 4.99 -0.30
CA ALA A 712 -1.94 3.90 -1.09
C ALA A 712 -1.82 4.26 -2.57
N GLU A 713 -0.97 3.58 -3.33
CA GLU A 713 -0.90 3.69 -4.79
C GLU A 713 -1.79 2.64 -5.48
N VAL A 714 -2.57 3.06 -6.48
CA VAL A 714 -3.50 2.21 -7.26
C VAL A 714 -3.53 2.64 -8.72
N ARG A 715 -3.52 1.68 -9.64
CA ARG A 715 -3.80 1.93 -11.06
C ARG A 715 -5.29 1.85 -11.34
N VAL A 716 -5.85 2.89 -11.95
CA VAL A 716 -7.27 2.94 -12.28
C VAL A 716 -7.51 2.23 -13.61
N GLY A 717 -8.18 1.08 -13.57
CA GLY A 717 -8.61 0.32 -14.74
C GLY A 717 -9.83 0.94 -15.43
N PRO A 718 -10.23 0.41 -16.60
CA PRO A 718 -11.43 0.86 -17.32
C PRO A 718 -12.69 0.81 -16.46
N LEU A 719 -13.68 1.66 -16.78
CA LEU A 719 -15.03 1.57 -16.22
C LEU A 719 -15.59 0.16 -16.53
N GLN A 720 -16.14 -0.50 -15.50
CA GLN A 720 -16.88 -1.76 -15.66
C GLN A 720 -18.29 -1.52 -16.21
#